data_AF-A0A672YE86-F1
#
_entry.id   AF-A0A672YE86-F1
#
_cell.length_a   1.000
_cell.length_b   1.000
_cell.length_c   1.000
_cell.angle_alpha   90.00
_cell.angle_beta   90.00
_cell.angle_gamma   90.00
#
_symmetry.space_group_name_H-M   'P 1'
#
loop_
_entity.id
_entity.type
_entity.pdbx_description
1 polymer ?
#
loop_
_entity_poly.entity_id
_entity_poly.type
_entity_poly.pdbx_seq_one_letter_code
_entity_poly.pdbx_strand_id
1 'polypeptide(L)'
;MSLLFLLLLTVSLAVDGQLISVSGLYGSLQSPNFPDAYPRETVLRWNISVPDGFQVRLYFSHFDLEPSYLCEYDYVKVEAEGEVLALFCGREPTDTESIPAQQTVTSPRNSLSLLFSSDFSNEERYAGFMAHYSAVDVDECSDRSDEDLLCDHFCHNYIGGYYCSCRYGYLLHSDNRTCRVECSDGVLRERSGILSSVDFPAPYPKSSECLYRIEAEPGFKLRLQFDPSFDVEDHPDVTCPYDYVQIKAGSNEFGPFCGDRSPGLIETDSNEATIVFHSDNSGENTGWRLTYTVTGSKCPVPETPPNALLNPVQSEYIFKDHVLFTCEPGYRLLKDGELLDHYQLDCQVDGSWSSSAPQCQMVDCGSPKAVDMAEVEFGNHDNTTLFGATVRYVCRNDNGHRRVFNICVCSGEFICGPDGEWTNQETGNKLPTCLPACGRPSRSLPAQVKRIVGGRSAEPGMFPWQVLLSVEDLSRIPEDRWFGSGALLSPSWVLTAAHVLRSQRRDASVVPVAPEHVQVFLGVLNTQDKRLSTQRSVDTIVLHPDFQPDNYNNDIAMVKLSQGVEFDDVIRPVCLPMPNMRDEPPLPSPNSLGVVAGWGISTPNTSSSDLRLTSDLLQYVKLPVVSQDECRSSYASRSVSYNITHNMFCAGFFEGGRDTCLGDSGGAFVMEDEVRQRWAVLGLVSWGGPEDCGSQRVYGVYTRVSNYVDWIQRLLRSAPQW
;
A
#
# COMPACT_ATOMS: atom_id res chain seq x y z
N MET A 1 -41.06 1.39 -101.45
CA MET A 1 -40.09 2.11 -102.31
C MET A 1 -38.71 1.76 -101.78
N SER A 2 -38.14 0.60 -102.13
CA SER A 2 -37.49 0.20 -103.39
C SER A 2 -36.19 0.93 -103.67
N LEU A 3 -35.07 0.19 -103.53
CA LEU A 3 -33.80 0.24 -104.28
C LEU A 3 -32.84 -0.69 -103.52
N LEU A 4 -32.85 -2.01 -103.74
CA LEU A 4 -32.25 -2.76 -104.86
C LEU A 4 -30.77 -2.42 -105.09
N PHE A 5 -29.87 -3.22 -104.51
CA PHE A 5 -28.48 -3.35 -104.94
C PHE A 5 -28.20 -4.83 -105.18
N LEU A 6 -27.83 -5.15 -106.43
CA LEU A 6 -27.43 -6.47 -106.91
C LEU A 6 -26.15 -6.92 -106.20
N LEU A 7 -26.17 -8.08 -105.56
CA LEU A 7 -24.96 -8.83 -105.20
C LEU A 7 -24.58 -9.75 -106.38
N LEU A 8 -23.37 -9.61 -106.91
CA LEU A 8 -22.77 -10.62 -107.79
C LEU A 8 -22.53 -11.90 -106.98
N LEU A 9 -23.20 -12.97 -107.37
CA LEU A 9 -22.99 -14.32 -106.86
C LEU A 9 -21.80 -14.94 -107.62
N THR A 10 -20.61 -14.92 -107.03
CA THR A 10 -19.53 -15.84 -107.42
C THR A 10 -19.83 -17.19 -106.78
N VAL A 11 -20.39 -18.11 -107.56
CA VAL A 11 -20.55 -19.51 -107.16
C VAL A 11 -19.17 -20.18 -107.27
N SER A 12 -18.45 -20.26 -106.16
CA SER A 12 -17.38 -21.24 -105.97
C SER A 12 -18.04 -22.58 -105.67
N LEU A 13 -17.85 -23.55 -106.58
CA LEU A 13 -18.26 -24.94 -106.38
C LEU A 13 -17.42 -25.53 -105.23
N ALA A 14 -18.02 -25.62 -104.04
CA ALA A 14 -17.47 -26.42 -102.95
C ALA A 14 -17.69 -27.91 -103.28
N VAL A 15 -16.60 -28.65 -103.41
CA VAL A 15 -16.62 -30.11 -103.43
C VAL A 15 -17.04 -30.56 -102.03
N ASP A 16 -18.20 -31.21 -101.93
CA ASP A 16 -18.82 -31.60 -100.66
C ASP A 16 -18.07 -32.81 -100.07
N GLY A 17 -17.02 -32.53 -99.29
CA GLY A 17 -16.27 -33.53 -98.53
C GLY A 17 -17.10 -34.04 -97.34
N GLN A 18 -17.09 -35.34 -97.08
CA GLN A 18 -17.91 -35.93 -96.02
C GLN A 18 -17.35 -35.53 -94.64
N LEU A 19 -18.12 -34.71 -93.91
CA LEU A 19 -17.83 -34.24 -92.56
C LEU A 19 -18.29 -35.28 -91.52
N ILE A 20 -17.37 -35.67 -90.63
CA ILE A 20 -17.63 -36.61 -89.54
C ILE A 20 -17.30 -35.92 -88.22
N SER A 21 -18.33 -35.59 -87.45
CA SER A 21 -18.16 -35.07 -86.09
C SER A 21 -17.97 -36.22 -85.11
N VAL A 22 -16.90 -36.17 -84.33
CA VAL A 22 -16.58 -37.19 -83.32
C VAL A 22 -16.53 -36.51 -81.96
N SER A 23 -17.38 -36.97 -81.06
CA SER A 23 -17.44 -36.53 -79.67
C SER A 23 -17.17 -37.73 -78.75
N GLY A 24 -16.07 -37.71 -78.01
CA GLY A 24 -15.66 -38.80 -77.12
C GLY A 24 -14.31 -38.53 -76.48
N LEU A 25 -14.04 -39.12 -75.31
CA LEU A 25 -12.76 -38.93 -74.60
C LEU A 25 -11.59 -39.70 -75.24
N TYR A 26 -11.87 -40.66 -76.11
CA TYR A 26 -10.87 -41.35 -76.91
C TYR A 26 -11.51 -42.00 -78.12
N GLY A 27 -10.72 -42.27 -79.15
CA GLY A 27 -11.18 -42.99 -80.32
C GLY A 27 -10.10 -43.24 -81.34
N SER A 28 -10.45 -43.96 -82.39
CA SER A 28 -9.57 -44.26 -83.52
C SER A 28 -10.18 -43.75 -84.82
N LEU A 29 -9.36 -43.15 -85.66
CA LEU A 29 -9.70 -42.67 -87.00
C LEU A 29 -8.87 -43.45 -88.01
N GLN A 30 -9.47 -43.84 -89.12
CA GLN A 30 -8.78 -44.61 -90.15
C GLN A 30 -9.14 -44.09 -91.53
N SER A 31 -8.20 -44.18 -92.47
CA SER A 31 -8.48 -43.97 -93.88
C SER A 31 -9.51 -45.00 -94.39
N PRO A 32 -10.27 -44.69 -95.45
CA PRO A 32 -11.22 -45.64 -96.01
C PRO A 32 -10.52 -46.94 -96.43
N ASN A 33 -11.20 -48.06 -96.22
CA ASN A 33 -10.72 -49.42 -96.53
C ASN A 33 -9.51 -49.91 -95.71
N PHE A 34 -8.95 -49.13 -94.78
CA PHE A 34 -7.81 -49.56 -93.96
C PHE A 34 -8.06 -50.96 -93.33
N PRO A 35 -7.13 -51.93 -93.45
CA PRO A 35 -5.73 -51.79 -93.89
C PRO A 35 -5.49 -51.95 -95.41
N ASP A 36 -6.53 -52.09 -96.22
CA ASP A 36 -6.41 -52.11 -97.68
C ASP A 36 -6.25 -50.69 -98.26
N ALA A 37 -5.86 -50.60 -99.54
CA ALA A 37 -5.57 -49.33 -100.18
C ALA A 37 -6.77 -48.36 -100.21
N TYR A 38 -6.50 -47.08 -99.91
CA TYR A 38 -7.55 -46.05 -99.89
C TYR A 38 -8.04 -45.69 -101.31
N PRO A 39 -9.31 -45.29 -101.46
CA PRO A 39 -9.87 -44.87 -102.75
C PRO A 39 -9.34 -43.50 -103.17
N ARG A 40 -9.20 -43.29 -104.49
CA ARG A 40 -8.90 -41.99 -105.11
C ARG A 40 -10.05 -40.99 -104.97
N GLU A 41 -9.76 -39.71 -105.20
CA GLU A 41 -10.70 -38.57 -105.20
C GLU A 41 -11.56 -38.50 -103.92
N THR A 42 -10.96 -38.86 -102.78
CA THR A 42 -11.66 -38.94 -101.50
C THR A 42 -11.20 -37.82 -100.57
N VAL A 43 -12.17 -37.08 -100.04
CA VAL A 43 -11.96 -36.04 -99.03
C VAL A 43 -12.80 -36.36 -97.80
N LEU A 44 -12.13 -36.60 -96.67
CA LEU A 44 -12.76 -36.88 -95.38
C LEU A 44 -12.26 -35.93 -94.30
N ARG A 45 -13.20 -35.36 -93.54
CA ARG A 45 -12.88 -34.44 -92.45
C ARG A 45 -13.46 -34.95 -91.15
N TRP A 46 -12.61 -35.19 -90.15
CA TRP A 46 -13.00 -35.50 -88.79
C TRP A 46 -12.85 -34.29 -87.90
N ASN A 47 -13.96 -33.80 -87.36
CA ASN A 47 -13.96 -32.77 -86.33
C ASN A 47 -14.06 -33.45 -84.97
N ILE A 48 -12.95 -33.49 -84.24
CA ILE A 48 -12.84 -34.06 -82.91
C ILE A 48 -13.13 -32.96 -81.90
N SER A 49 -14.07 -33.22 -80.99
CA SER A 49 -14.39 -32.34 -79.87
C SER A 49 -14.40 -33.13 -78.56
N VAL A 50 -13.72 -32.59 -77.56
CA VAL A 50 -13.74 -33.09 -76.18
C VAL A 50 -14.41 -32.03 -75.28
N PRO A 51 -14.88 -32.38 -74.06
CA PRO A 51 -15.43 -31.38 -73.14
C PRO A 51 -14.44 -30.23 -72.86
N ASP A 52 -14.95 -29.08 -72.42
CA ASP A 52 -14.10 -28.00 -71.90
C ASP A 52 -13.27 -28.51 -70.71
N GLY A 53 -12.07 -27.94 -70.51
CA GLY A 53 -11.07 -28.45 -69.56
C GLY A 53 -10.17 -29.56 -70.11
N PHE A 54 -10.35 -29.97 -71.37
CA PHE A 54 -9.50 -30.96 -72.04
C PHE A 54 -8.90 -30.42 -73.33
N GLN A 55 -7.73 -30.96 -73.70
CA GLN A 55 -7.13 -30.87 -75.03
C GLN A 55 -7.22 -32.21 -75.75
N VAL A 56 -7.21 -32.18 -77.08
CA VAL A 56 -7.17 -33.36 -77.94
C VAL A 56 -5.72 -33.71 -78.25
N ARG A 57 -5.26 -34.87 -77.79
CA ARG A 57 -3.97 -35.44 -78.19
C ARG A 57 -4.18 -36.48 -79.28
N LEU A 58 -3.56 -36.28 -80.42
CA LEU A 58 -3.62 -37.15 -81.60
C LEU A 58 -2.25 -37.77 -81.88
N TYR A 59 -2.22 -39.07 -82.20
CA TYR A 59 -1.03 -39.75 -82.69
C TYR A 59 -1.39 -40.81 -83.73
N PHE A 60 -0.43 -41.21 -84.56
CA PHE A 60 -0.63 -42.20 -85.62
C PHE A 60 0.08 -43.50 -85.26
N SER A 61 -0.65 -44.63 -85.32
CA SER A 61 -0.08 -45.97 -85.15
C SER A 61 0.36 -46.60 -86.48
N HIS A 62 -0.25 -46.16 -87.58
CA HIS A 62 0.13 -46.51 -88.95
C HIS A 62 -0.02 -45.29 -89.87
N PHE A 63 0.92 -45.11 -90.80
CA PHE A 63 0.88 -44.05 -91.79
C PHE A 63 1.62 -44.46 -93.06
N ASP A 64 0.92 -44.49 -94.18
CA ASP A 64 1.44 -44.88 -95.51
C ASP A 64 0.58 -44.19 -96.58
N LEU A 65 1.01 -43.02 -97.07
CA LEU A 65 0.33 -42.21 -98.08
C LEU A 65 1.26 -41.98 -99.29
N GLU A 66 0.68 -41.54 -100.43
CA GLU A 66 1.48 -41.18 -101.60
C GLU A 66 2.42 -40.00 -101.26
N PRO A 67 3.72 -40.10 -101.58
CA PRO A 67 4.68 -39.02 -101.38
C PRO A 67 4.53 -37.93 -102.46
N SER A 68 4.54 -36.65 -102.06
CA SER A 68 4.55 -35.51 -102.98
C SER A 68 5.25 -34.29 -102.38
N TYR A 69 5.77 -33.41 -103.24
CA TYR A 69 6.44 -32.18 -102.81
C TYR A 69 5.48 -31.34 -101.94
N LEU A 70 5.87 -31.08 -100.69
CA LEU A 70 5.04 -30.34 -99.71
C LEU A 70 3.63 -30.94 -99.50
N CYS A 71 3.44 -32.23 -99.77
CA CYS A 71 2.17 -32.93 -99.64
C CYS A 71 1.03 -32.32 -100.48
N GLU A 72 1.34 -31.89 -101.72
CA GLU A 72 0.37 -31.28 -102.64
C GLU A 72 -0.65 -32.25 -103.24
N TYR A 73 -0.36 -33.55 -103.30
CA TYR A 73 -1.28 -34.59 -103.80
C TYR A 73 -2.10 -35.18 -102.66
N ASP A 74 -1.66 -36.29 -102.09
CA ASP A 74 -2.33 -36.98 -101.00
C ASP A 74 -1.78 -36.54 -99.65
N TYR A 75 -2.66 -36.17 -98.72
CA TYR A 75 -2.23 -35.63 -97.43
C TYR A 75 -3.22 -35.88 -96.30
N VAL A 76 -2.66 -35.86 -95.08
CA VAL A 76 -3.39 -35.67 -93.83
C VAL A 76 -3.01 -34.33 -93.23
N LYS A 77 -3.97 -33.42 -93.11
CA LYS A 77 -3.83 -32.10 -92.51
C LYS A 77 -4.50 -32.08 -91.15
N VAL A 78 -3.77 -31.66 -90.12
CA VAL A 78 -4.29 -31.46 -88.76
C VAL A 78 -4.35 -29.97 -88.47
N GLU A 79 -5.54 -29.47 -88.13
CA GLU A 79 -5.78 -28.05 -87.90
C GLU A 79 -6.64 -27.83 -86.64
N ALA A 80 -6.39 -26.72 -85.94
CA ALA A 80 -7.20 -26.28 -84.81
C ALA A 80 -7.35 -24.75 -84.90
N GLU A 81 -8.55 -24.23 -84.62
CA GLU A 81 -8.85 -22.79 -84.60
C GLU A 81 -8.44 -22.02 -85.89
N GLY A 82 -8.36 -22.72 -87.02
CA GLY A 82 -7.96 -22.13 -88.31
C GLY A 82 -6.45 -22.16 -88.57
N GLU A 83 -5.63 -22.59 -87.62
CA GLU A 83 -4.20 -22.80 -87.77
C GLU A 83 -3.86 -24.25 -88.14
N VAL A 84 -2.88 -24.42 -89.03
CA VAL A 84 -2.39 -25.74 -89.43
C VAL A 84 -1.33 -26.20 -88.44
N LEU A 85 -1.68 -27.17 -87.60
CA LEU A 85 -0.77 -27.74 -86.60
C LEU A 85 0.21 -28.72 -87.22
N ALA A 86 -0.22 -29.47 -88.24
CA ALA A 86 0.63 -30.39 -88.99
C ALA A 86 0.06 -30.72 -90.39
N LEU A 87 0.95 -31.07 -91.32
CA LEU A 87 0.62 -31.58 -92.65
C LEU A 87 1.52 -32.79 -92.94
N PHE A 88 0.92 -33.93 -93.30
CA PHE A 88 1.62 -35.20 -93.43
C PHE A 88 1.33 -35.92 -94.76
N CYS A 89 2.35 -36.55 -95.36
CA CYS A 89 2.26 -37.43 -96.54
C CYS A 89 3.50 -38.34 -96.63
N GLY A 90 3.50 -39.29 -97.58
CA GLY A 90 4.61 -40.23 -97.77
C GLY A 90 4.66 -41.40 -96.78
N ARG A 91 5.71 -42.23 -96.91
CA ARG A 91 5.96 -43.43 -96.09
C ARG A 91 7.20 -43.32 -95.20
N GLU A 92 8.20 -42.58 -95.64
CA GLU A 92 9.44 -42.30 -94.93
C GLU A 92 9.72 -40.79 -94.97
N PRO A 93 10.34 -40.19 -93.94
CA PRO A 93 10.57 -38.76 -93.92
C PRO A 93 11.64 -38.35 -94.94
N THR A 94 11.38 -37.31 -95.72
CA THR A 94 12.34 -36.72 -96.67
C THR A 94 12.53 -35.21 -96.38
N ASP A 95 13.28 -34.50 -97.23
CA ASP A 95 13.45 -33.04 -97.13
C ASP A 95 12.19 -32.24 -97.51
N THR A 96 11.22 -32.89 -98.16
CA THR A 96 10.00 -32.26 -98.70
C THR A 96 8.72 -32.91 -98.21
N GLU A 97 8.81 -34.09 -97.59
CA GLU A 97 7.69 -34.83 -97.00
C GLU A 97 7.85 -34.94 -95.49
N SER A 98 6.72 -34.79 -94.77
CA SER A 98 6.65 -34.99 -93.34
C SER A 98 5.75 -36.17 -93.02
N ILE A 99 6.23 -37.12 -92.22
CA ILE A 99 5.42 -38.21 -91.65
C ILE A 99 5.20 -37.98 -90.15
N PRO A 100 4.10 -38.46 -89.56
CA PRO A 100 3.83 -38.25 -88.13
C PRO A 100 4.80 -38.98 -87.19
N ALA A 101 5.44 -40.08 -87.62
CA ALA A 101 6.36 -40.89 -86.80
C ALA A 101 5.85 -41.14 -85.35
N GLN A 102 6.64 -40.84 -84.32
CA GLN A 102 6.23 -40.90 -82.90
C GLN A 102 5.71 -39.55 -82.35
N GLN A 103 5.51 -38.56 -83.22
CA GLN A 103 5.04 -37.24 -82.82
C GLN A 103 3.57 -37.31 -82.38
N THR A 104 3.25 -36.65 -81.27
CA THR A 104 1.87 -36.42 -80.87
C THR A 104 1.51 -34.97 -81.10
N VAL A 105 0.38 -34.73 -81.77
CA VAL A 105 -0.17 -33.40 -82.02
C VAL A 105 -1.22 -33.12 -80.94
N THR A 106 -1.05 -32.06 -80.17
CA THR A 106 -2.01 -31.64 -79.14
C THR A 106 -2.71 -30.37 -79.60
N SER A 107 -4.04 -30.30 -79.47
CA SER A 107 -4.78 -29.07 -79.78
C SER A 107 -4.56 -27.99 -78.71
N PRO A 108 -4.60 -26.69 -79.06
CA PRO A 108 -4.54 -25.59 -78.11
C PRO A 108 -5.72 -25.57 -77.12
N ARG A 109 -6.94 -25.87 -77.59
CA ARG A 109 -8.17 -25.99 -76.77
C ARG A 109 -8.81 -27.37 -76.93
N ASN A 110 -10.12 -27.48 -76.76
CA ASN A 110 -10.89 -28.72 -76.74
C ASN A 110 -11.33 -29.24 -78.12
N SER A 111 -10.77 -28.73 -79.22
CA SER A 111 -11.15 -29.16 -80.57
C SER A 111 -9.96 -29.31 -81.51
N LEU A 112 -10.06 -30.28 -82.42
CA LEU A 112 -9.05 -30.60 -83.43
C LEU A 112 -9.75 -31.11 -84.70
N SER A 113 -9.32 -30.67 -85.87
CA SER A 113 -9.82 -31.13 -87.17
C SER A 113 -8.74 -31.90 -87.91
N LEU A 114 -9.06 -33.11 -88.37
CA LEU A 114 -8.20 -33.93 -89.23
C LEU A 114 -8.84 -34.04 -90.61
N LEU A 115 -8.14 -33.61 -91.65
CA LEU A 115 -8.56 -33.68 -93.04
C LEU A 115 -7.67 -34.65 -93.81
N PHE A 116 -8.26 -35.69 -94.38
CA PHE A 116 -7.61 -36.57 -95.35
C PHE A 116 -8.09 -36.21 -96.76
N SER A 117 -7.16 -36.06 -97.69
CA SER A 117 -7.43 -35.81 -99.11
C SER A 117 -6.60 -36.76 -99.96
N SER A 118 -7.22 -37.33 -100.99
CA SER A 118 -6.56 -38.11 -102.05
C SER A 118 -6.93 -37.56 -103.42
N ASP A 119 -5.95 -37.53 -104.33
CA ASP A 119 -6.11 -37.01 -105.69
C ASP A 119 -6.68 -38.07 -106.65
N PHE A 120 -6.60 -37.84 -107.96
CA PHE A 120 -7.14 -38.78 -108.96
C PHE A 120 -6.21 -39.98 -109.27
N SER A 121 -4.96 -39.91 -108.83
CA SER A 121 -3.88 -40.87 -109.07
C SER A 121 -3.66 -41.75 -107.84
N ASN A 122 -3.57 -43.06 -108.05
CA ASN A 122 -3.10 -43.97 -107.00
C ASN A 122 -2.49 -45.19 -107.69
N GLU A 123 -1.39 -44.96 -108.42
CA GLU A 123 -0.74 -45.97 -109.25
C GLU A 123 -0.11 -47.10 -108.39
N GLU A 124 0.37 -46.73 -107.20
CA GLU A 124 0.84 -47.65 -106.16
C GLU A 124 -0.26 -47.97 -105.13
N ARG A 125 -0.05 -49.00 -104.30
CA ARG A 125 -1.01 -49.41 -103.27
C ARG A 125 -0.54 -48.94 -101.89
N TYR A 126 -1.05 -47.79 -101.45
CA TYR A 126 -0.79 -47.25 -100.11
C TYR A 126 -1.90 -47.62 -99.13
N ALA A 127 -1.53 -48.18 -97.97
CA ALA A 127 -2.49 -48.68 -96.98
C ALA A 127 -3.23 -47.59 -96.21
N GLY A 128 -2.77 -46.33 -96.29
CA GLY A 128 -3.35 -45.18 -95.60
C GLY A 128 -2.90 -45.09 -94.14
N PHE A 129 -3.80 -44.65 -93.26
CA PHE A 129 -3.44 -44.34 -91.87
C PHE A 129 -4.41 -44.91 -90.84
N MET A 130 -3.87 -45.15 -89.65
CA MET A 130 -4.63 -45.37 -88.42
C MET A 130 -4.14 -44.39 -87.36
N ALA A 131 -5.03 -43.50 -86.94
CA ALA A 131 -4.79 -42.50 -85.93
C ALA A 131 -5.62 -42.78 -84.67
N HIS A 132 -5.10 -42.37 -83.53
CA HIS A 132 -5.77 -42.47 -82.25
C HIS A 132 -5.77 -41.10 -81.58
N TYR A 133 -6.91 -40.73 -81.02
CA TYR A 133 -7.02 -39.50 -80.24
C TYR A 133 -7.47 -39.83 -78.82
N SER A 134 -7.06 -38.98 -77.87
CA SER A 134 -7.49 -39.03 -76.48
C SER A 134 -7.60 -37.62 -75.91
N ALA A 135 -8.59 -37.39 -75.05
CA ALA A 135 -8.71 -36.22 -74.22
C ALA A 135 -7.60 -36.23 -73.16
N VAL A 136 -6.89 -35.12 -73.04
CA VAL A 136 -5.88 -34.87 -72.02
C VAL A 136 -6.38 -33.71 -71.17
N ASP A 137 -6.45 -33.95 -69.86
CA ASP A 137 -6.82 -32.93 -68.88
C ASP A 137 -5.86 -31.74 -68.96
N VAL A 138 -6.41 -30.53 -68.99
CA VAL A 138 -5.62 -29.29 -68.90
C VAL A 138 -5.41 -29.00 -67.43
N ASP A 139 -4.16 -28.88 -66.99
CA ASP A 139 -3.87 -28.47 -65.62
C ASP A 139 -3.80 -26.93 -65.56
N GLU A 140 -4.95 -26.29 -65.30
CA GLU A 140 -5.05 -24.83 -65.23
C GLU A 140 -4.24 -24.23 -64.08
N CYS A 141 -3.82 -25.03 -63.10
CA CYS A 141 -2.96 -24.58 -62.00
C CYS A 141 -1.48 -24.55 -62.36
N SER A 142 -1.08 -25.23 -63.45
CA SER A 142 0.31 -25.31 -63.91
C SER A 142 0.67 -24.23 -64.92
N ASP A 143 -0.33 -23.69 -65.64
CA ASP A 143 -0.14 -22.69 -66.68
C ASP A 143 -0.15 -21.27 -66.06
N ARG A 144 0.98 -20.57 -66.16
CA ARG A 144 1.17 -19.23 -65.57
C ARG A 144 1.05 -18.11 -66.61
N SER A 145 0.57 -18.42 -67.81
CA SER A 145 0.62 -17.49 -68.95
C SER A 145 -0.42 -16.37 -68.90
N ASP A 146 -1.53 -16.55 -68.17
CA ASP A 146 -2.60 -15.54 -68.00
C ASP A 146 -2.77 -15.20 -66.51
N GLU A 147 -2.10 -14.14 -66.04
CA GLU A 147 -2.16 -13.68 -64.64
C GLU A 147 -3.58 -13.24 -64.22
N ASP A 148 -4.46 -12.90 -65.17
CA ASP A 148 -5.79 -12.33 -64.91
C ASP A 148 -6.90 -13.36 -64.57
N LEU A 149 -6.62 -14.67 -64.62
CA LEU A 149 -7.66 -15.72 -64.46
C LEU A 149 -7.36 -16.78 -63.39
N LEU A 150 -6.29 -16.60 -62.61
CA LEU A 150 -5.84 -17.57 -61.62
C LEU A 150 -6.54 -17.41 -60.25
N CYS A 151 -6.46 -18.48 -59.44
CA CYS A 151 -6.94 -18.48 -58.07
C CYS A 151 -6.07 -17.57 -57.18
N ASP A 152 -6.70 -16.74 -56.36
CA ASP A 152 -6.02 -15.77 -55.49
C ASP A 152 -5.10 -16.44 -54.45
N HIS A 153 -5.51 -17.58 -53.88
CA HIS A 153 -4.72 -18.29 -52.88
C HIS A 153 -4.28 -19.70 -53.30
N PHE A 154 -5.22 -20.63 -53.43
CA PHE A 154 -4.93 -22.02 -53.77
C PHE A 154 -5.75 -22.46 -54.96
N CYS A 155 -5.09 -23.05 -55.94
CA CYS A 155 -5.69 -23.67 -57.11
C CYS A 155 -5.68 -25.19 -56.96
N HIS A 156 -6.81 -25.83 -57.27
CA HIS A 156 -6.98 -27.28 -57.23
C HIS A 156 -7.45 -27.77 -58.59
N ASN A 157 -6.57 -28.46 -59.32
CA ASN A 157 -6.92 -29.11 -60.58
C ASN A 157 -7.66 -30.44 -60.33
N TYR A 158 -8.63 -30.75 -61.18
CA TYR A 158 -9.30 -32.04 -61.25
C TYR A 158 -9.62 -32.39 -62.71
N ILE A 159 -9.92 -33.65 -62.98
CA ILE A 159 -10.21 -34.09 -64.35
C ILE A 159 -11.41 -33.33 -64.93
N GLY A 160 -11.15 -32.43 -65.89
CA GLY A 160 -12.13 -31.59 -66.57
C GLY A 160 -12.30 -30.16 -66.01
N GLY A 161 -11.41 -29.70 -65.13
CA GLY A 161 -11.34 -28.29 -64.74
C GLY A 161 -10.68 -28.05 -63.38
N TYR A 162 -10.85 -26.84 -62.83
CA TYR A 162 -10.23 -26.43 -61.57
C TYR A 162 -11.20 -25.72 -60.64
N TYR A 163 -10.83 -25.57 -59.37
CA TYR A 163 -11.51 -24.68 -58.43
C TYR A 163 -10.52 -24.01 -57.47
N CYS A 164 -10.94 -22.87 -56.92
CA CYS A 164 -10.14 -22.09 -55.99
C CYS A 164 -10.57 -22.33 -54.54
N SER A 165 -9.63 -22.18 -53.62
CA SER A 165 -9.91 -22.17 -52.18
C SER A 165 -9.04 -21.14 -51.46
N CYS A 166 -9.48 -20.70 -50.29
CA CYS A 166 -8.81 -19.65 -49.52
C CYS A 166 -8.04 -20.18 -48.31
N ARG A 167 -7.08 -19.37 -47.84
CA ARG A 167 -6.39 -19.57 -46.57
C ARG A 167 -7.39 -19.50 -45.41
N TYR A 168 -7.00 -20.08 -44.27
CA TYR A 168 -7.80 -20.00 -43.06
C TYR A 168 -8.03 -18.53 -42.65
N GLY A 169 -9.28 -18.17 -42.32
CA GLY A 169 -9.69 -16.80 -42.00
C GLY A 169 -10.23 -15.99 -43.19
N TYR A 170 -10.10 -16.51 -44.41
CA TYR A 170 -10.61 -15.90 -45.63
C TYR A 170 -11.83 -16.67 -46.16
N LEU A 171 -12.66 -15.99 -46.95
CA LEU A 171 -13.87 -16.52 -47.57
C LEU A 171 -13.75 -16.40 -49.08
N LEU A 172 -14.05 -17.50 -49.79
CA LEU A 172 -14.11 -17.46 -51.25
C LEU A 172 -15.24 -16.51 -51.69
N HIS A 173 -14.90 -15.56 -52.53
CA HIS A 173 -15.83 -14.57 -53.06
C HIS A 173 -16.78 -15.19 -54.10
N SER A 174 -17.81 -14.44 -54.49
CA SER A 174 -18.87 -14.88 -55.42
C SER A 174 -18.37 -15.14 -56.85
N ASP A 175 -17.20 -14.64 -57.21
CA ASP A 175 -16.50 -14.93 -58.46
C ASP A 175 -15.83 -16.33 -58.48
N ASN A 176 -15.87 -17.06 -57.35
CA ASN A 176 -15.21 -18.35 -57.13
C ASN A 176 -13.68 -18.32 -57.32
N ARG A 177 -13.04 -17.15 -57.22
CA ARG A 177 -11.60 -16.94 -57.47
C ARG A 177 -10.91 -16.16 -56.38
N THR A 178 -11.45 -15.00 -56.01
CA THR A 178 -10.83 -14.10 -55.03
C THR A 178 -11.18 -14.47 -53.60
N CYS A 179 -10.30 -14.14 -52.66
CA CYS A 179 -10.47 -14.45 -51.26
C CYS A 179 -10.68 -13.17 -50.45
N ARG A 180 -11.93 -12.94 -50.03
CA ARG A 180 -12.30 -11.81 -49.19
C ARG A 180 -12.17 -12.12 -47.70
N VAL A 181 -12.22 -11.08 -46.88
CA VAL A 181 -12.27 -11.21 -45.42
C VAL A 181 -13.51 -10.54 -44.84
N GLU A 182 -13.87 -10.94 -43.62
CA GLU A 182 -14.84 -10.22 -42.81
C GLU A 182 -14.07 -9.35 -41.80
N CYS A 183 -14.03 -8.04 -42.07
CA CYS A 183 -13.16 -7.09 -41.36
C CYS A 183 -13.93 -5.95 -40.66
N SER A 184 -15.26 -6.04 -40.63
CA SER A 184 -16.16 -5.02 -40.10
C SER A 184 -16.61 -5.31 -38.67
N ASP A 185 -15.68 -5.59 -37.77
CA ASP A 185 -16.00 -6.01 -36.39
C ASP A 185 -15.75 -4.92 -35.34
N GLY A 186 -16.72 -4.78 -34.43
CA GLY A 186 -16.63 -3.95 -33.23
C GLY A 186 -16.68 -2.44 -33.43
N VAL A 187 -16.77 -1.74 -32.29
CA VAL A 187 -16.64 -0.29 -32.19
C VAL A 187 -15.49 0.00 -31.24
N LEU A 188 -14.52 0.78 -31.71
CA LEU A 188 -13.35 1.19 -30.94
C LEU A 188 -13.71 2.38 -30.05
N ARG A 189 -13.59 2.21 -28.73
CA ARG A 189 -13.93 3.23 -27.72
C ARG A 189 -12.76 3.71 -26.88
N GLU A 190 -11.56 3.23 -27.18
CA GLU A 190 -10.35 3.63 -26.45
C GLU A 190 -9.92 5.06 -26.83
N ARG A 191 -9.16 5.74 -25.96
CA ARG A 191 -8.68 7.12 -26.23
C ARG A 191 -7.60 7.19 -27.31
N SER A 192 -7.06 6.05 -27.72
CA SER A 192 -6.11 5.91 -28.81
C SER A 192 -6.07 4.49 -29.29
N GLY A 193 -5.77 4.26 -30.56
CA GLY A 193 -5.58 2.92 -31.09
C GLY A 193 -5.01 2.93 -32.49
N ILE A 194 -4.79 1.75 -33.04
CA ILE A 194 -4.20 1.55 -34.37
C ILE A 194 -5.21 0.82 -35.24
N LEU A 195 -5.35 1.29 -36.48
CA LEU A 195 -6.14 0.67 -37.53
C LEU A 195 -5.26 0.46 -38.75
N SER A 196 -5.50 -0.62 -39.49
CA SER A 196 -4.81 -0.90 -40.76
C SER A 196 -5.69 -1.74 -41.66
N SER A 197 -5.33 -1.77 -42.95
CA SER A 197 -5.76 -2.84 -43.83
C SER A 197 -5.35 -4.20 -43.25
N VAL A 198 -6.14 -5.24 -43.55
CA VAL A 198 -5.85 -6.61 -43.10
C VAL A 198 -4.50 -7.05 -43.67
N ASP A 199 -3.71 -7.75 -42.84
CA ASP A 199 -2.36 -8.23 -43.13
C ASP A 199 -1.27 -7.17 -43.41
N PHE A 200 -1.56 -5.87 -43.25
CA PHE A 200 -0.56 -4.81 -43.39
C PHE A 200 0.74 -5.12 -42.60
N PRO A 201 1.94 -5.03 -43.22
CA PRO A 201 2.24 -4.43 -44.53
C PRO A 201 2.28 -5.41 -45.71
N ALA A 202 1.70 -6.61 -45.59
CA ALA A 202 1.51 -7.51 -46.72
C ALA A 202 0.32 -7.05 -47.60
N PRO A 203 0.19 -7.55 -48.84
CA PRO A 203 -0.93 -7.22 -49.71
C PRO A 203 -2.27 -7.43 -49.03
N TYR A 204 -3.18 -6.46 -49.16
CA TYR A 204 -4.50 -6.56 -48.54
C TYR A 204 -5.42 -7.53 -49.29
N PRO A 205 -6.43 -8.11 -48.62
CA PRO A 205 -7.40 -8.99 -49.25
C PRO A 205 -8.21 -8.29 -50.34
N LYS A 206 -8.36 -8.96 -51.48
CA LYS A 206 -9.22 -8.53 -52.59
C LYS A 206 -10.70 -8.67 -52.22
N SER A 207 -11.57 -7.96 -52.94
CA SER A 207 -13.03 -8.08 -52.91
C SER A 207 -13.61 -7.95 -51.50
N SER A 208 -13.04 -7.05 -50.70
CA SER A 208 -13.37 -6.87 -49.29
C SER A 208 -13.89 -5.46 -49.02
N GLU A 209 -14.88 -5.36 -48.13
CA GLU A 209 -15.45 -4.09 -47.68
C GLU A 209 -15.33 -4.01 -46.16
N CYS A 210 -14.33 -3.25 -45.70
CA CYS A 210 -14.01 -3.12 -44.28
C CYS A 210 -14.58 -1.82 -43.70
N LEU A 211 -15.38 -1.94 -42.63
CA LEU A 211 -16.00 -0.84 -41.93
C LEU A 211 -15.46 -0.74 -40.49
N TYR A 212 -14.62 0.25 -40.24
CA TYR A 212 -14.09 0.53 -38.90
C TYR A 212 -14.85 1.69 -38.26
N ARG A 213 -15.29 1.53 -37.01
CA ARG A 213 -15.99 2.58 -36.26
C ARG A 213 -15.23 2.96 -34.99
N ILE A 214 -15.02 4.25 -34.81
CA ILE A 214 -14.40 4.84 -33.62
C ILE A 214 -15.43 5.73 -32.95
N GLU A 215 -15.73 5.48 -31.67
CA GLU A 215 -16.65 6.25 -30.84
C GLU A 215 -15.94 6.71 -29.56
N ALA A 216 -15.63 8.00 -29.46
CA ALA A 216 -15.16 8.63 -28.22
C ALA A 216 -16.33 9.27 -27.45
N GLU A 217 -16.11 9.55 -26.15
CA GLU A 217 -17.11 10.27 -25.35
C GLU A 217 -17.43 11.65 -25.95
N PRO A 218 -18.69 12.13 -25.84
CA PRO A 218 -19.05 13.48 -26.26
C PRO A 218 -18.19 14.56 -25.60
N GLY A 219 -17.73 15.53 -26.40
CA GLY A 219 -16.83 16.61 -25.96
C GLY A 219 -15.36 16.42 -26.38
N PHE A 220 -15.00 15.22 -26.83
CA PHE A 220 -13.73 14.99 -27.50
C PHE A 220 -13.81 15.09 -29.03
N LYS A 221 -12.65 15.15 -29.68
CA LYS A 221 -12.46 15.17 -31.13
C LYS A 221 -11.42 14.14 -31.54
N LEU A 222 -11.65 13.44 -32.64
CA LEU A 222 -10.72 12.44 -33.16
C LEU A 222 -9.62 13.08 -34.01
N ARG A 223 -8.40 12.61 -33.82
CA ARG A 223 -7.22 12.96 -34.60
C ARG A 223 -6.67 11.68 -35.23
N LEU A 224 -6.68 11.60 -36.56
CA LEU A 224 -6.26 10.42 -37.32
C LEU A 224 -4.91 10.70 -37.98
N GLN A 225 -3.89 9.93 -37.64
CA GLN A 225 -2.55 10.05 -38.20
C GLN A 225 -2.25 8.82 -39.05
N PHE A 226 -2.28 8.99 -40.38
CA PHE A 226 -1.82 7.95 -41.30
C PHE A 226 -0.30 7.82 -41.24
N ASP A 227 0.17 6.58 -41.36
CA ASP A 227 1.57 6.22 -41.52
C ASP A 227 2.06 6.72 -42.90
N PRO A 228 3.34 7.08 -43.07
CA PRO A 228 3.86 7.47 -44.38
C PRO A 228 3.84 6.33 -45.40
N SER A 229 3.89 5.07 -44.93
CA SER A 229 3.69 3.89 -45.78
C SER A 229 2.20 3.76 -46.12
N PHE A 230 1.85 4.12 -47.35
CA PHE A 230 0.50 4.09 -47.88
C PHE A 230 0.58 3.67 -49.34
N ASP A 231 -0.16 2.62 -49.70
CA ASP A 231 -0.12 2.01 -51.02
C ASP A 231 -1.47 1.33 -51.27
N VAL A 232 -2.34 2.02 -51.98
CA VAL A 232 -3.70 1.57 -52.32
C VAL A 232 -3.89 1.76 -53.81
N GLU A 233 -4.45 0.78 -54.51
CA GLU A 233 -4.53 0.81 -55.98
C GLU A 233 -5.23 2.07 -56.52
N ASP A 234 -4.61 2.72 -57.51
CA ASP A 234 -5.08 3.97 -58.09
C ASP A 234 -5.11 3.95 -59.63
N HIS A 235 -5.60 5.05 -60.20
CA HIS A 235 -5.57 5.28 -61.64
C HIS A 235 -5.07 6.70 -61.92
N PRO A 236 -4.20 6.92 -62.92
CA PRO A 236 -3.59 8.22 -63.17
C PRO A 236 -4.62 9.32 -63.53
N ASP A 237 -5.69 8.97 -64.24
CA ASP A 237 -6.67 9.93 -64.75
C ASP A 237 -8.02 9.96 -64.02
N VAL A 238 -8.29 8.96 -63.17
CA VAL A 238 -9.59 8.78 -62.50
C VAL A 238 -9.32 8.66 -61.01
N THR A 239 -10.02 9.43 -60.20
CA THR A 239 -9.80 9.43 -58.75
C THR A 239 -10.33 8.13 -58.14
N CYS A 240 -9.41 7.28 -57.67
CA CYS A 240 -9.65 6.06 -56.91
C CYS A 240 -10.79 5.16 -57.44
N PRO A 241 -10.70 4.68 -58.70
CA PRO A 241 -11.76 3.88 -59.31
C PRO A 241 -11.79 2.42 -58.84
N TYR A 242 -10.67 1.91 -58.32
CA TYR A 242 -10.48 0.52 -57.90
C TYR A 242 -10.66 0.40 -56.39
N ASP A 243 -9.63 0.87 -55.66
CA ASP A 243 -9.55 0.74 -54.22
C ASP A 243 -9.51 2.12 -53.56
N TYR A 244 -10.08 2.22 -52.35
CA TYR A 244 -10.07 3.49 -51.64
C TYR A 244 -10.32 3.37 -50.15
N VAL A 245 -9.75 4.33 -49.42
CA VAL A 245 -10.11 4.64 -48.03
C VAL A 245 -10.99 5.89 -48.01
N GLN A 246 -12.17 5.79 -47.41
CA GLN A 246 -13.09 6.91 -47.20
C GLN A 246 -13.38 7.06 -45.71
N ILE A 247 -13.37 8.29 -45.20
CA ILE A 247 -13.56 8.57 -43.77
C ILE A 247 -14.72 9.53 -43.62
N LYS A 248 -15.66 9.19 -42.74
CA LYS A 248 -16.77 10.05 -42.34
C LYS A 248 -16.66 10.35 -40.85
N ALA A 249 -16.49 11.61 -40.50
CA ALA A 249 -16.44 12.06 -39.11
C ALA A 249 -17.46 13.19 -38.90
N GLY A 250 -18.53 12.91 -38.15
CA GLY A 250 -19.66 13.82 -38.03
C GLY A 250 -20.31 14.14 -39.39
N SER A 251 -20.36 15.42 -39.75
CA SER A 251 -20.88 15.89 -41.05
C SER A 251 -19.82 15.97 -42.15
N ASN A 252 -18.55 15.77 -41.83
CA ASN A 252 -17.43 15.90 -42.76
C ASN A 252 -17.04 14.54 -43.33
N GLU A 253 -16.72 14.52 -44.63
CA GLU A 253 -16.20 13.36 -45.34
C GLU A 253 -14.81 13.69 -45.89
N PHE A 254 -13.87 12.75 -45.74
CA PHE A 254 -12.50 12.84 -46.21
C PHE A 254 -12.21 11.66 -47.15
N GLY A 255 -11.47 11.93 -48.23
CA GLY A 255 -11.19 10.97 -49.29
C GLY A 255 -12.17 11.08 -50.47
N PRO A 256 -12.25 10.06 -51.34
CA PRO A 256 -11.52 8.79 -51.27
C PRO A 256 -10.00 8.99 -51.39
N PHE A 257 -9.24 8.17 -50.66
CA PHE A 257 -7.78 8.16 -50.69
C PHE A 257 -7.26 6.87 -51.30
N CYS A 258 -6.38 6.99 -52.29
CA CYS A 258 -5.68 5.91 -52.99
C CYS A 258 -4.31 6.42 -53.48
N GLY A 259 -3.50 5.54 -54.04
CA GLY A 259 -2.16 5.80 -54.55
C GLY A 259 -1.07 5.53 -53.51
N ASP A 260 0.10 6.11 -53.72
CA ASP A 260 1.30 5.94 -52.88
C ASP A 260 1.49 7.07 -51.84
N ARG A 261 0.58 8.06 -51.84
CA ARG A 261 0.71 9.26 -51.02
C ARG A 261 -0.24 9.24 -49.84
N SER A 262 0.33 9.05 -48.65
CA SER A 262 -0.40 9.11 -47.37
C SER A 262 -1.17 10.43 -47.19
N PRO A 263 -2.44 10.38 -46.73
CA PRO A 263 -3.21 11.57 -46.35
C PRO A 263 -2.61 12.37 -45.19
N GLY A 264 -1.70 11.76 -44.42
CA GLY A 264 -1.05 12.38 -43.26
C GLY A 264 -2.01 12.56 -42.08
N LEU A 265 -1.98 13.75 -41.48
CA LEU A 265 -2.76 14.09 -40.29
C LEU A 265 -4.14 14.65 -40.67
N ILE A 266 -5.21 14.05 -40.14
CA ILE A 266 -6.59 14.52 -40.26
C ILE A 266 -7.12 14.84 -38.86
N GLU A 267 -7.43 16.11 -38.62
CA GLU A 267 -8.10 16.57 -37.39
C GLU A 267 -9.60 16.68 -37.66
N THR A 268 -10.38 15.88 -36.94
CA THR A 268 -11.85 15.88 -37.07
C THR A 268 -12.48 16.87 -36.09
N ASP A 269 -13.73 17.25 -36.34
CA ASP A 269 -14.56 18.06 -35.45
C ASP A 269 -15.58 17.22 -34.67
N SER A 270 -15.48 15.88 -34.74
CA SER A 270 -16.43 14.95 -34.15
C SER A 270 -15.75 13.97 -33.18
N ASN A 271 -16.51 13.46 -32.21
CA ASN A 271 -16.12 12.36 -31.35
C ASN A 271 -16.35 10.98 -32.00
N GLU A 272 -16.94 10.93 -33.20
CA GLU A 272 -17.22 9.69 -33.92
C GLU A 272 -16.61 9.73 -35.33
N ALA A 273 -15.98 8.64 -35.75
CA ALA A 273 -15.48 8.46 -37.11
C ALA A 273 -15.77 7.05 -37.62
N THR A 274 -16.22 6.96 -38.87
CA THR A 274 -16.39 5.72 -39.62
C THR A 274 -15.40 5.72 -40.78
N ILE A 275 -14.59 4.69 -40.89
CA ILE A 275 -13.61 4.51 -41.96
C ILE A 275 -14.04 3.30 -42.79
N VAL A 276 -14.21 3.52 -44.08
CA VAL A 276 -14.53 2.49 -45.07
C VAL A 276 -13.29 2.25 -45.91
N PHE A 277 -12.88 0.98 -46.03
CA PHE A 277 -11.86 0.56 -46.98
C PHE A 277 -12.47 -0.46 -47.94
N HIS A 278 -12.45 -0.12 -49.22
CA HIS A 278 -12.94 -0.95 -50.32
C HIS A 278 -11.77 -1.46 -51.14
N SER A 279 -11.75 -2.77 -51.42
CA SER A 279 -10.85 -3.41 -52.38
C SER A 279 -11.62 -4.17 -53.46
N ASP A 280 -11.19 -4.04 -54.71
CA ASP A 280 -11.75 -4.73 -55.86
C ASP A 280 -11.14 -6.14 -56.05
N ASN A 281 -11.34 -6.78 -57.20
CA ASN A 281 -10.91 -8.15 -57.44
C ASN A 281 -9.48 -8.30 -57.97
N SER A 282 -8.68 -7.23 -57.96
CA SER A 282 -7.30 -7.19 -58.45
C SER A 282 -6.35 -6.48 -57.46
N GLY A 283 -5.10 -6.26 -57.86
CA GLY A 283 -4.10 -5.56 -57.04
C GLY A 283 -3.31 -6.45 -56.07
N GLU A 284 -2.09 -6.02 -55.76
CA GLU A 284 -1.20 -6.63 -54.74
C GLU A 284 -0.61 -5.55 -53.82
N ASN A 285 -1.31 -4.43 -53.70
CA ASN A 285 -0.87 -3.26 -52.95
C ASN A 285 -0.86 -3.54 -51.44
N THR A 286 0.08 -2.93 -50.74
CA THR A 286 0.40 -3.24 -49.33
C THR A 286 -0.54 -2.58 -48.31
N GLY A 287 -1.35 -1.61 -48.74
CA GLY A 287 -2.44 -1.01 -47.98
C GLY A 287 -2.03 0.18 -47.13
N TRP A 288 -2.63 0.30 -45.96
CA TRP A 288 -2.53 1.48 -45.11
C TRP A 288 -2.53 1.14 -43.63
N ARG A 289 -1.95 2.03 -42.83
CA ARG A 289 -2.00 2.01 -41.37
C ARG A 289 -2.21 3.42 -40.86
N LEU A 290 -3.02 3.57 -39.82
CA LEU A 290 -3.22 4.83 -39.11
C LEU A 290 -3.27 4.60 -37.60
N THR A 291 -2.87 5.63 -36.86
CA THR A 291 -3.09 5.72 -35.41
C THR A 291 -4.11 6.81 -35.15
N TYR A 292 -5.15 6.51 -34.38
CA TYR A 292 -6.09 7.52 -33.92
C TYR A 292 -5.80 7.91 -32.48
N THR A 293 -5.99 9.18 -32.15
CA THR A 293 -5.97 9.70 -30.78
C THR A 293 -7.17 10.60 -30.56
N VAL A 294 -7.64 10.61 -29.32
CA VAL A 294 -8.72 11.47 -28.88
C VAL A 294 -8.10 12.75 -28.30
N THR A 295 -8.57 13.90 -28.77
CA THR A 295 -8.15 15.22 -28.33
C THR A 295 -9.32 15.96 -27.70
N GLY A 296 -9.06 16.74 -26.65
CA GLY A 296 -10.07 17.56 -25.97
C GLY A 296 -9.66 19.02 -25.92
N SER A 297 -10.58 19.88 -25.48
CA SER A 297 -10.25 21.28 -25.16
C SER A 297 -9.18 21.32 -24.08
N LYS A 298 -8.14 22.14 -24.29
CA LYS A 298 -7.01 22.26 -23.36
C LYS A 298 -7.38 23.20 -22.22
N CYS A 299 -7.20 22.75 -20.99
CA CYS A 299 -7.29 23.62 -19.82
C CYS A 299 -5.95 24.30 -19.53
N PRO A 300 -5.95 25.56 -19.02
CA PRO A 300 -4.73 26.20 -18.58
C PRO A 300 -4.09 25.40 -17.44
N VAL A 301 -2.76 25.38 -17.34
CA VAL A 301 -2.10 24.74 -16.21
C VAL A 301 -2.55 25.42 -14.91
N PRO A 302 -3.14 24.68 -13.94
CA PRO A 302 -3.60 25.27 -12.69
C PRO A 302 -2.44 25.94 -11.95
N GLU A 303 -2.65 27.18 -11.49
CA GLU A 303 -1.73 27.80 -10.55
C GLU A 303 -1.79 27.04 -9.22
N THR A 304 -0.62 26.69 -8.67
CA THR A 304 -0.51 26.00 -7.38
C THR A 304 -0.32 27.02 -6.27
N PRO A 305 -1.30 27.21 -5.36
CA PRO A 305 -1.16 28.15 -4.25
C PRO A 305 -0.03 27.72 -3.29
N PRO A 306 0.51 28.65 -2.47
CA PRO A 306 1.56 28.33 -1.51
C PRO A 306 1.15 27.18 -0.57
N ASN A 307 2.08 26.24 -0.36
CA ASN A 307 1.90 25.05 0.48
C ASN A 307 0.79 24.09 0.00
N ALA A 308 0.27 24.28 -1.22
CA ALA A 308 -0.63 23.35 -1.89
C ALA A 308 0.17 22.40 -2.79
N LEU A 309 -0.24 21.14 -2.81
CA LEU A 309 0.31 20.07 -3.61
C LEU A 309 -0.72 19.67 -4.67
N LEU A 310 -0.28 19.58 -5.92
CA LEU A 310 -1.10 19.24 -7.08
C LEU A 310 -0.74 17.83 -7.56
N ASN A 311 -1.74 17.00 -7.87
CA ASN A 311 -1.54 15.66 -8.42
C ASN A 311 -2.66 15.26 -9.39
N PRO A 312 -2.36 14.71 -10.58
CA PRO A 312 -1.04 14.59 -11.20
C PRO A 312 -0.52 15.94 -11.69
N VAL A 313 0.81 16.11 -11.72
CA VAL A 313 1.45 17.26 -12.37
C VAL A 313 1.72 16.91 -13.83
N GLN A 314 1.05 17.61 -14.74
CA GLN A 314 1.19 17.44 -16.17
C GLN A 314 1.55 18.77 -16.83
N SER A 315 2.23 18.72 -17.98
CA SER A 315 2.54 19.91 -18.79
C SER A 315 1.33 20.44 -19.56
N GLU A 316 0.30 19.59 -19.75
CA GLU A 316 -0.92 19.90 -20.48
C GLU A 316 -2.07 19.08 -19.88
N TYR A 317 -3.25 19.68 -19.73
CA TYR A 317 -4.47 19.01 -19.29
C TYR A 317 -5.56 19.21 -20.35
N ILE A 318 -6.31 18.17 -20.66
CA ILE A 318 -7.40 18.17 -21.63
C ILE A 318 -8.73 17.83 -20.95
N PHE A 319 -9.83 18.07 -21.66
CA PHE A 319 -11.18 17.72 -21.22
C PHE A 319 -11.25 16.35 -20.52
N LYS A 320 -11.97 16.29 -19.39
CA LYS A 320 -12.09 15.14 -18.46
C LYS A 320 -10.86 14.79 -17.64
N ASP A 321 -9.74 15.47 -17.81
CA ASP A 321 -8.67 15.37 -16.83
C ASP A 321 -9.11 16.01 -15.52
N HIS A 322 -8.62 15.45 -14.43
CA HIS A 322 -8.86 15.98 -13.09
C HIS A 322 -7.54 16.11 -12.35
N VAL A 323 -7.48 17.13 -11.51
CA VAL A 323 -6.35 17.37 -10.61
C VAL A 323 -6.85 17.41 -9.19
N LEU A 324 -6.08 16.82 -8.30
CA LEU A 324 -6.33 16.79 -6.87
C LEU A 324 -5.39 17.76 -6.18
N PHE A 325 -5.97 18.66 -5.40
CA PHE A 325 -5.25 19.53 -4.48
C PHE A 325 -5.27 18.92 -3.08
N THR A 326 -4.10 18.89 -2.45
CA THR A 326 -3.89 18.61 -1.02
C THR A 326 -2.95 19.68 -0.46
N CYS A 327 -2.77 19.75 0.86
CA CYS A 327 -1.80 20.68 1.46
C CYS A 327 -0.57 19.95 2.01
N GLU A 328 0.54 20.67 2.14
CA GLU A 328 1.72 20.19 2.85
C GLU A 328 1.41 19.90 4.32
N PRO A 329 2.18 19.01 4.99
CA PRO A 329 2.01 18.75 6.42
C PRO A 329 2.06 20.04 7.24
N GLY A 330 1.08 20.21 8.14
CA GLY A 330 0.94 21.44 8.94
C GLY A 330 0.01 22.49 8.33
N TYR A 331 -0.63 22.18 7.19
CA TYR A 331 -1.65 23.02 6.57
C TYR A 331 -2.94 22.22 6.34
N ARG A 332 -4.08 22.93 6.33
CA ARG A 332 -5.40 22.39 5.97
C ARG A 332 -5.92 23.09 4.73
N LEU A 333 -6.58 22.33 3.88
CA LEU A 333 -7.16 22.84 2.65
C LEU A 333 -8.48 23.56 2.96
N LEU A 334 -8.60 24.78 2.48
CA LEU A 334 -9.76 25.64 2.65
C LEU A 334 -10.31 26.00 1.28
N LYS A 335 -11.59 25.70 1.06
CA LYS A 335 -12.32 26.07 -0.14
C LYS A 335 -13.66 26.68 0.24
N ASP A 336 -13.89 27.92 -0.21
CA ASP A 336 -15.15 28.66 0.00
C ASP A 336 -15.60 28.72 1.48
N GLY A 337 -14.63 28.71 2.41
CA GLY A 337 -14.86 28.76 3.86
C GLY A 337 -14.98 27.39 4.55
N GLU A 338 -14.95 26.29 3.80
CA GLU A 338 -15.00 24.93 4.33
C GLU A 338 -13.61 24.27 4.34
N LEU A 339 -13.30 23.58 5.44
CA LEU A 339 -12.08 22.80 5.59
C LEU A 339 -12.29 21.42 4.98
N LEU A 340 -11.39 21.03 4.07
CA LEU A 340 -11.43 19.76 3.34
C LEU A 340 -10.08 19.06 3.45
N ASP A 341 -10.06 17.74 3.27
CA ASP A 341 -8.82 16.96 3.20
C ASP A 341 -8.18 17.05 1.80
N HIS A 342 -9.01 17.10 0.77
CA HIS A 342 -8.62 17.22 -0.63
C HIS A 342 -9.71 17.95 -1.43
N TYR A 343 -9.34 18.52 -2.58
CA TYR A 343 -10.28 19.14 -3.50
C TYR A 343 -9.93 18.83 -4.96
N GLN A 344 -10.93 18.44 -5.75
CA GLN A 344 -10.76 18.05 -7.14
C GLN A 344 -11.21 19.18 -8.07
N LEU A 345 -10.39 19.50 -9.07
CA LEU A 345 -10.79 20.30 -10.23
C LEU A 345 -10.89 19.40 -11.46
N ASP A 346 -11.93 19.62 -12.26
CA ASP A 346 -12.19 18.88 -13.49
C ASP A 346 -12.06 19.82 -14.69
N CYS A 347 -11.34 19.39 -15.73
CA CYS A 347 -11.22 20.12 -16.98
C CYS A 347 -12.49 19.95 -17.82
N GLN A 348 -13.18 21.06 -18.08
CA GLN A 348 -14.47 21.10 -18.75
C GLN A 348 -14.35 21.16 -20.27
N VAL A 349 -15.47 20.94 -20.96
CA VAL A 349 -15.53 20.85 -22.43
C VAL A 349 -15.15 22.16 -23.14
N ASP A 350 -15.30 23.29 -22.45
CA ASP A 350 -14.92 24.62 -22.94
C ASP A 350 -13.44 24.96 -22.69
N GLY A 351 -12.68 24.05 -22.06
CA GLY A 351 -11.29 24.29 -21.69
C GLY A 351 -11.11 25.13 -20.42
N SER A 352 -12.17 25.30 -19.62
CA SER A 352 -12.07 25.91 -18.29
C SER A 352 -12.04 24.85 -17.19
N TRP A 353 -11.51 25.20 -16.01
CA TRP A 353 -11.59 24.35 -14.82
C TRP A 353 -12.93 24.52 -14.12
N SER A 354 -13.44 23.46 -13.51
CA SER A 354 -14.72 23.45 -12.79
C SER A 354 -14.83 24.50 -11.68
N SER A 355 -13.70 24.94 -11.12
CA SER A 355 -13.61 25.95 -10.07
C SER A 355 -12.20 26.55 -10.02
N SER A 356 -12.02 27.59 -9.19
CA SER A 356 -10.71 28.10 -8.77
C SER A 356 -9.98 27.15 -7.81
N ALA A 357 -8.65 27.24 -7.79
CA ALA A 357 -7.78 26.49 -6.88
C ALA A 357 -8.08 26.83 -5.40
N PRO A 358 -8.03 25.85 -4.49
CA PRO A 358 -8.25 26.05 -3.05
C PRO A 358 -7.04 26.67 -2.37
N GLN A 359 -7.19 27.17 -1.14
CA GLN A 359 -6.08 27.75 -0.36
C GLN A 359 -5.63 26.81 0.75
N CYS A 360 -4.34 26.83 1.10
CA CYS A 360 -3.82 26.09 2.25
C CYS A 360 -3.59 27.05 3.41
N GLN A 361 -4.28 26.81 4.52
CA GLN A 361 -4.13 27.58 5.76
C GLN A 361 -3.30 26.78 6.76
N MET A 362 -2.32 27.43 7.39
CA MET A 362 -1.50 26.79 8.41
C MET A 362 -2.38 26.36 9.60
N VAL A 363 -2.12 25.16 10.15
CA VAL A 363 -2.83 24.61 11.30
C VAL A 363 -2.57 25.49 12.52
N ASP A 364 -3.61 25.74 13.30
CA ASP A 364 -3.57 26.44 14.58
C ASP A 364 -4.05 25.49 15.68
N CYS A 365 -3.19 25.24 16.68
CA CYS A 365 -3.51 24.39 17.82
C CYS A 365 -4.32 25.11 18.92
N GLY A 366 -4.57 26.41 18.75
CA GLY A 366 -5.22 27.26 19.73
C GLY A 366 -4.42 27.42 21.03
N SER A 367 -5.02 28.12 21.98
CA SER A 367 -4.37 28.38 23.26
C SER A 367 -4.10 27.09 24.04
N PRO A 368 -2.88 26.89 24.56
CA PRO A 368 -2.55 25.73 25.40
C PRO A 368 -3.49 25.61 26.61
N LYS A 369 -3.83 24.36 26.97
CA LYS A 369 -4.75 24.08 28.09
C LYS A 369 -4.13 24.47 29.42
N ALA A 370 -4.88 25.13 30.30
CA ALA A 370 -4.38 25.53 31.62
C ALA A 370 -4.08 24.30 32.51
N VAL A 371 -2.97 24.36 33.25
CA VAL A 371 -2.56 23.35 34.24
C VAL A 371 -2.44 24.01 35.62
N ASP A 372 -3.02 23.38 36.64
CA ASP A 372 -3.01 23.89 38.00
C ASP A 372 -1.59 24.05 38.54
N MET A 373 -1.33 25.19 39.20
CA MET A 373 -0.01 25.57 39.71
C MET A 373 1.10 25.56 38.64
N ALA A 374 0.76 25.75 37.37
CA ALA A 374 1.72 25.97 36.29
C ALA A 374 1.43 27.28 35.55
N GLU A 375 2.46 27.75 34.85
CA GLU A 375 2.43 28.82 33.85
C GLU A 375 2.92 28.23 32.52
N VAL A 376 2.41 28.78 31.42
CA VAL A 376 2.80 28.37 30.06
C VAL A 376 3.79 29.38 29.52
N GLU A 377 4.99 28.92 29.18
CA GLU A 377 6.00 29.68 28.46
C GLU A 377 5.98 29.28 26.99
N PHE A 378 5.80 30.25 26.10
CA PHE A 378 5.94 30.03 24.66
C PHE A 378 7.43 30.04 24.29
N GLY A 379 7.86 29.08 23.48
CA GLY A 379 9.22 29.05 22.93
C GLY A 379 9.46 30.18 21.92
N ASN A 380 8.40 30.66 21.28
CA ASN A 380 8.44 31.75 20.31
C ASN A 380 8.13 33.11 20.97
N HIS A 381 8.76 34.18 20.47
CA HIS A 381 8.58 35.54 21.01
C HIS A 381 7.21 36.18 20.74
N ASP A 382 6.43 35.60 19.83
CA ASP A 382 5.15 36.12 19.34
C ASP A 382 3.93 35.40 19.93
N ASN A 383 4.13 34.44 20.85
CA ASN A 383 3.08 33.60 21.44
C ASN A 383 2.18 32.91 20.39
N THR A 384 2.73 32.61 19.21
CA THR A 384 1.99 31.93 18.14
C THR A 384 1.58 30.51 18.56
N THR A 385 0.41 30.08 18.09
CA THR A 385 -0.16 28.75 18.29
C THR A 385 -0.21 27.94 16.99
N LEU A 386 0.45 28.45 15.94
CA LEU A 386 0.51 27.83 14.63
C LEU A 386 1.40 26.59 14.60
N PHE A 387 1.25 25.76 13.57
CA PHE A 387 2.01 24.53 13.37
C PHE A 387 3.52 24.71 13.60
N GLY A 388 4.10 23.81 14.40
CA GLY A 388 5.52 23.86 14.77
C GLY A 388 5.86 24.83 15.92
N ALA A 389 4.90 25.63 16.41
CA ALA A 389 5.08 26.41 17.63
C ALA A 389 5.35 25.49 18.83
N THR A 390 6.12 25.98 19.80
CA THR A 390 6.46 25.22 21.01
C THR A 390 6.04 25.93 22.28
N VAL A 391 5.61 25.15 23.27
CA VAL A 391 5.24 25.64 24.60
C VAL A 391 5.79 24.73 25.69
N ARG A 392 6.05 25.31 26.87
CA ARG A 392 6.53 24.62 28.05
C ARG A 392 5.66 24.98 29.25
N TYR A 393 5.26 23.97 30.01
CA TYR A 393 4.61 24.17 31.31
C TYR A 393 5.65 24.26 32.42
N VAL A 394 5.64 25.36 33.16
CA VAL A 394 6.54 25.64 34.28
C VAL A 394 5.72 25.73 35.55
N CYS A 395 6.00 24.87 36.55
CA CYS A 395 5.29 24.93 37.83
C CYS A 395 5.56 26.27 38.54
N ARG A 396 4.50 26.97 38.91
CA ARG A 396 4.52 28.19 39.72
C ARG A 396 5.20 27.90 41.06
N ASN A 397 6.09 28.79 41.44
CA ASN A 397 6.65 28.90 42.79
C ASN A 397 5.91 30.03 43.53
N ASP A 398 4.63 29.88 43.83
CA ASP A 398 3.90 30.92 44.58
C ASP A 398 4.34 30.92 46.07
N ASN A 399 4.47 32.02 46.81
CA ASN A 399 4.15 33.42 46.52
C ASN A 399 5.04 34.29 47.43
N GLY A 400 5.76 35.24 46.84
CA GLY A 400 6.23 36.49 47.43
C GLY A 400 6.67 36.63 48.89
N HIS A 401 7.09 35.61 49.66
CA HIS A 401 7.93 35.69 50.90
C HIS A 401 8.29 34.31 51.52
N ARG A 402 7.81 33.17 50.99
CA ARG A 402 8.18 31.82 51.45
C ARG A 402 8.55 30.90 50.28
N ARG A 403 9.77 30.37 50.27
CA ARG A 403 10.34 29.54 49.18
C ARG A 403 9.81 28.08 49.24
N VAL A 404 8.69 27.80 48.58
CA VAL A 404 8.24 26.43 48.28
C VAL A 404 8.65 26.11 46.84
N PHE A 405 9.47 25.08 46.63
CA PHE A 405 9.78 24.58 45.28
C PHE A 405 8.77 23.48 44.94
N ASN A 406 8.03 23.65 43.84
CA ASN A 406 7.16 22.61 43.30
C ASN A 406 7.95 21.72 42.32
N ILE A 407 7.70 20.42 42.34
CA ILE A 407 8.29 19.45 41.41
C ILE A 407 7.30 19.25 40.26
N CYS A 408 7.75 19.51 39.03
CA CYS A 408 7.01 19.12 37.84
C CYS A 408 7.25 17.63 37.58
N VAL A 409 6.21 16.83 37.67
CA VAL A 409 6.24 15.44 37.22
C VAL A 409 5.78 15.45 35.77
N CYS A 410 6.70 15.08 34.86
CA CYS A 410 6.59 15.08 33.38
C CYS A 410 6.91 16.41 32.67
N SER A 411 8.10 16.97 32.87
CA SER A 411 8.52 18.19 32.14
C SER A 411 9.01 17.87 30.72
N GLY A 412 8.33 18.40 29.71
CA GLY A 412 8.79 18.37 28.32
C GLY A 412 8.20 19.51 27.49
N GLU A 413 8.80 19.78 26.34
CA GLU A 413 8.30 20.77 25.37
C GLU A 413 7.13 20.16 24.57
N PHE A 414 6.03 20.90 24.46
CA PHE A 414 4.89 20.54 23.61
C PHE A 414 4.99 21.29 22.30
N ILE A 415 4.71 20.62 21.20
CA ILE A 415 4.79 21.15 19.83
C ILE A 415 3.38 21.09 19.22
N CYS A 416 2.98 22.15 18.50
CA CYS A 416 1.75 22.16 17.74
C CYS A 416 1.84 21.19 16.55
N GLY A 417 1.07 20.10 16.63
CA GLY A 417 1.05 19.02 15.65
C GLY A 417 0.23 19.32 14.39
N PRO A 418 0.33 18.47 13.35
CA PRO A 418 -0.40 18.65 12.10
C PRO A 418 -1.92 18.42 12.25
N ASP A 419 -2.34 17.74 13.31
CA ASP A 419 -3.72 17.49 13.71
C ASP A 419 -4.34 18.68 14.49
N GLY A 420 -3.56 19.70 14.82
CA GLY A 420 -4.02 20.85 15.60
C GLY A 420 -4.04 20.57 17.11
N GLU A 421 -3.30 19.57 17.59
CA GLU A 421 -3.16 19.29 19.01
C GLU A 421 -1.74 19.59 19.51
N TRP A 422 -1.64 20.00 20.78
CA TRP A 422 -0.36 20.17 21.47
C TRP A 422 0.17 18.82 21.93
N THR A 423 1.32 18.40 21.41
CA THR A 423 1.88 17.06 21.66
C THR A 423 3.30 17.11 22.19
N ASN A 424 3.64 16.20 23.09
CA ASN A 424 4.98 16.00 23.64
C ASN A 424 5.52 14.62 23.21
N GLN A 425 6.82 14.52 22.94
CA GLN A 425 7.44 13.27 22.47
C GLN A 425 7.39 12.12 23.49
N GLU A 426 7.40 12.41 24.79
CA GLU A 426 7.40 11.40 25.85
C GLU A 426 6.00 11.08 26.35
N THR A 427 5.14 12.10 26.50
CA THR A 427 3.81 11.96 27.13
C THR A 427 2.64 12.07 26.16
N GLY A 428 2.89 12.32 24.87
CA GLY A 428 1.84 12.59 23.88
C GLY A 428 1.03 13.82 24.29
N ASN A 429 -0.27 13.64 24.48
CA ASN A 429 -1.19 14.74 24.82
C ASN A 429 -1.44 14.84 26.34
N LYS A 430 -0.76 14.04 27.17
CA LYS A 430 -0.93 14.04 28.63
C LYS A 430 -0.19 15.23 29.25
N LEU A 431 -0.94 16.12 29.90
CA LEU A 431 -0.43 17.32 30.56
C LEU A 431 0.37 16.99 31.84
N PRO A 432 1.35 17.83 32.23
CA PRO A 432 2.16 17.65 33.43
C PRO A 432 1.38 17.91 34.73
N THR A 433 1.95 17.46 35.87
CA THR A 433 1.38 17.70 37.21
C THR A 433 2.43 18.30 38.15
N CYS A 434 2.05 19.36 38.88
CA CYS A 434 2.92 20.05 39.85
C CYS A 434 2.62 19.60 41.29
N LEU A 435 3.64 19.15 42.04
CA LEU A 435 3.50 18.69 43.44
C LEU A 435 4.44 19.43 44.42
N PRO A 436 4.04 19.68 45.69
CA PRO A 436 4.90 20.29 46.71
C PRO A 436 6.12 19.43 47.11
N ALA A 437 7.28 20.06 47.39
CA ALA A 437 8.50 19.38 47.81
C ALA A 437 8.45 18.80 49.25
N CYS A 438 9.06 17.62 49.45
CA CYS A 438 9.23 16.98 50.77
C CYS A 438 10.23 17.72 51.68
N GLY A 439 10.14 17.45 53.00
CA GLY A 439 11.15 17.78 54.00
C GLY A 439 11.23 19.27 54.33
N ARG A 440 10.17 20.04 54.06
CA ARG A 440 10.16 21.49 54.32
C ARG A 440 9.01 21.88 55.25
N PRO A 441 9.28 21.99 56.56
CA PRO A 441 8.27 22.46 57.49
C PRO A 441 7.89 23.92 57.20
N SER A 442 6.62 24.26 57.39
CA SER A 442 6.16 25.65 57.25
C SER A 442 6.69 26.55 58.38
N ARG A 443 7.10 25.94 59.49
CA ARG A 443 7.75 26.58 60.64
C ARG A 443 9.09 25.92 60.95
N SER A 444 10.16 26.71 60.94
CA SER A 444 11.50 26.21 61.30
C SER A 444 11.62 25.91 62.79
N LEU A 445 12.49 24.96 63.13
CA LEU A 445 12.87 24.72 64.52
C LEU A 445 13.72 25.90 65.05
N PRO A 446 13.55 26.33 66.31
CA PRO A 446 14.31 27.45 66.87
C PRO A 446 15.82 27.20 66.81
N ALA A 447 16.58 28.14 66.22
CA ALA A 447 18.03 28.03 66.01
C ALA A 447 18.86 27.95 67.31
N GLN A 448 18.30 28.38 68.45
CA GLN A 448 18.95 28.34 69.75
C GLN A 448 18.34 27.29 70.66
N VAL A 449 18.85 26.06 70.59
CA VAL A 449 18.74 25.18 71.75
C VAL A 449 20.05 24.45 72.04
N LYS A 450 20.89 25.10 72.86
CA LYS A 450 21.90 24.38 73.64
C LYS A 450 21.14 23.44 74.60
N ARG A 451 21.32 22.14 74.39
CA ARG A 451 20.97 21.01 75.30
C ARG A 451 19.55 21.09 75.93
N ILE A 452 18.50 20.73 75.18
CA ILE A 452 17.08 20.71 75.63
C ILE A 452 16.83 19.70 76.77
N VAL A 453 16.60 20.11 78.02
CA VAL A 453 16.19 19.21 79.13
C VAL A 453 14.66 19.02 79.10
N GLY A 454 14.16 17.78 79.09
CA GLY A 454 12.74 17.47 79.43
C GLY A 454 11.68 17.46 78.30
N GLY A 455 12.07 17.49 77.02
CA GLY A 455 11.11 17.59 75.91
C GLY A 455 10.51 19.00 75.78
N ARG A 456 10.07 19.39 74.57
CA ARG A 456 9.37 20.66 74.32
C ARG A 456 8.10 20.43 73.53
N SER A 457 7.08 21.22 73.77
CA SER A 457 5.84 21.14 73.00
C SER A 457 6.07 21.66 71.58
N ALA A 458 5.58 20.90 70.60
CA ALA A 458 5.64 21.25 69.20
C ALA A 458 4.58 22.32 68.86
N GLU A 459 4.92 23.20 67.92
CA GLU A 459 4.01 24.21 67.40
C GLU A 459 3.48 23.80 66.01
N PRO A 460 2.32 24.34 65.56
CA PRO A 460 1.77 24.03 64.23
C PRO A 460 2.81 24.24 63.13
N GLY A 461 2.94 23.24 62.24
CA GLY A 461 3.83 23.31 61.09
C GLY A 461 5.30 22.97 61.34
N MET A 462 5.71 22.66 62.59
CA MET A 462 7.08 22.23 62.89
C MET A 462 7.41 20.82 62.37
N PHE A 463 6.44 19.89 62.48
CA PHE A 463 6.58 18.50 62.06
C PHE A 463 5.38 18.10 61.18
N PRO A 464 5.23 18.67 59.98
CA PRO A 464 4.02 18.48 59.16
C PRO A 464 3.90 17.07 58.58
N TRP A 465 4.94 16.25 58.70
CA TRP A 465 4.91 14.83 58.36
C TRP A 465 4.45 13.95 59.52
N GLN A 466 4.28 14.49 60.72
CA GLN A 466 3.93 13.69 61.90
C GLN A 466 2.54 13.05 61.72
N VAL A 467 2.47 11.74 61.97
CA VAL A 467 1.25 10.96 61.89
C VAL A 467 0.98 10.29 63.23
N LEU A 468 -0.26 10.37 63.70
CA LEU A 468 -0.77 9.56 64.80
C LEU A 468 -1.50 8.33 64.23
N LEU A 469 -1.05 7.14 64.63
CA LEU A 469 -1.69 5.87 64.31
C LEU A 469 -2.48 5.40 65.54
N SER A 470 -3.79 5.26 65.38
CA SER A 470 -4.67 4.69 66.41
C SER A 470 -5.05 3.28 65.99
N VAL A 471 -4.74 2.28 66.81
CA VAL A 471 -5.04 0.88 66.52
C VAL A 471 -6.03 0.35 67.55
N GLU A 472 -7.19 -0.11 67.07
CA GLU A 472 -8.24 -0.72 67.87
C GLU A 472 -8.52 -2.13 67.32
N ASP A 473 -7.85 -3.15 67.87
CA ASP A 473 -7.99 -4.53 67.40
C ASP A 473 -9.28 -5.16 67.93
N LEU A 474 -10.36 -5.00 67.14
CA LEU A 474 -11.70 -5.50 67.44
C LEU A 474 -11.81 -7.03 67.39
N SER A 475 -10.75 -7.73 66.97
CA SER A 475 -10.74 -9.20 66.90
C SER A 475 -10.52 -9.89 68.25
N ARG A 476 -10.25 -9.12 69.32
CA ARG A 476 -9.94 -9.64 70.67
C ARG A 476 -10.98 -9.25 71.72
N ILE A 477 -11.08 -10.08 72.76
CA ILE A 477 -11.98 -9.88 73.89
C ILE A 477 -11.18 -9.98 75.21
N PRO A 478 -11.05 -8.91 76.02
CA PRO A 478 -11.49 -7.55 75.70
C PRO A 478 -10.71 -6.96 74.51
N GLU A 479 -11.27 -5.93 73.87
CA GLU A 479 -10.63 -5.21 72.76
C GLU A 479 -9.25 -4.70 73.18
N ASP A 480 -8.24 -4.91 72.34
CA ASP A 480 -6.89 -4.43 72.58
C ASP A 480 -6.67 -3.11 71.83
N ARG A 481 -6.16 -2.09 72.53
CA ARG A 481 -6.03 -0.73 71.99
C ARG A 481 -4.64 -0.18 72.28
N TRP A 482 -3.99 0.33 71.25
CA TRP A 482 -2.71 1.02 71.38
C TRP A 482 -2.58 2.10 70.32
N PHE A 483 -1.58 2.96 70.47
CA PHE A 483 -1.27 3.99 69.51
C PHE A 483 0.21 3.92 69.13
N GLY A 484 0.52 4.46 67.97
CA GLY A 484 1.87 4.62 67.47
C GLY A 484 2.01 5.92 66.69
N SER A 485 3.23 6.17 66.25
CA SER A 485 3.58 7.33 65.42
C SER A 485 4.02 6.87 64.03
N GLY A 486 3.97 7.78 63.07
CA GLY A 486 4.49 7.56 61.73
C GLY A 486 4.91 8.86 61.05
N ALA A 487 5.44 8.75 59.84
CA ALA A 487 5.84 9.88 59.02
C ALA A 487 5.27 9.79 57.60
N LEU A 488 4.65 10.87 57.13
CA LEU A 488 4.10 10.99 55.78
C LEU A 488 5.24 11.05 54.74
N LEU A 489 5.19 10.19 53.71
CA LEU A 489 6.18 10.15 52.61
C LEU A 489 5.63 10.69 51.30
N SER A 490 4.33 10.59 51.06
CA SER A 490 3.63 11.09 49.88
C SER A 490 2.16 11.40 50.22
N PRO A 491 1.31 11.86 49.29
CA PRO A 491 -0.10 12.10 49.59
C PRO A 491 -0.84 10.87 50.16
N SER A 492 -0.35 9.65 49.91
CA SER A 492 -1.06 8.41 50.24
C SER A 492 -0.23 7.38 51.00
N TRP A 493 1.00 7.69 51.41
CA TRP A 493 1.89 6.72 52.05
C TRP A 493 2.49 7.24 53.36
N VAL A 494 2.39 6.44 54.41
CA VAL A 494 2.96 6.69 55.74
C VAL A 494 3.96 5.59 56.09
N LEU A 495 5.11 6.01 56.63
CA LEU A 495 6.16 5.15 57.14
C LEU A 495 6.05 5.00 58.67
N THR A 496 6.20 3.79 59.19
CA THR A 496 6.21 3.51 60.64
C THR A 496 7.00 2.23 60.95
N ALA A 497 7.04 1.81 62.21
CA ALA A 497 7.66 0.55 62.65
C ALA A 497 6.69 -0.63 62.47
N ALA A 498 7.23 -1.83 62.18
CA ALA A 498 6.43 -3.03 61.98
C ALA A 498 5.75 -3.50 63.27
N HIS A 499 6.42 -3.36 64.42
CA HIS A 499 5.86 -3.78 65.71
C HIS A 499 4.58 -3.00 66.08
N VAL A 500 4.44 -1.76 65.60
CA VAL A 500 3.24 -0.93 65.82
C VAL A 500 2.01 -1.53 65.13
N LEU A 501 2.21 -2.19 63.99
CA LEU A 501 1.13 -2.71 63.15
C LEU A 501 1.07 -4.25 63.15
N ARG A 502 1.83 -4.92 64.00
CA ARG A 502 1.81 -6.38 64.16
C ARG A 502 0.69 -6.79 65.12
N SER A 503 -0.14 -7.75 64.74
CA SER A 503 -1.12 -8.35 65.67
C SER A 503 -0.42 -9.22 66.72
N GLN A 504 -0.76 -9.06 68.00
CA GLN A 504 -0.07 -9.73 69.12
C GLN A 504 -0.41 -11.23 69.25
N ARG A 505 0.28 -12.14 68.56
CA ARG A 505 -0.03 -13.58 68.61
C ARG A 505 0.88 -14.37 69.55
N ARG A 506 0.39 -15.53 70.02
CA ARG A 506 1.19 -16.50 70.83
C ARG A 506 2.15 -17.32 69.97
N ASP A 507 1.87 -17.46 68.68
CA ASP A 507 2.76 -18.10 67.72
C ASP A 507 3.77 -17.09 67.15
N ALA A 508 4.82 -17.61 66.50
CA ALA A 508 5.86 -16.78 65.88
C ALA A 508 5.40 -16.14 64.54
N SER A 509 4.12 -16.25 64.18
CA SER A 509 3.61 -15.69 62.93
C SER A 509 3.67 -14.16 62.94
N VAL A 510 4.07 -13.57 61.81
CA VAL A 510 4.12 -12.12 61.62
C VAL A 510 2.96 -11.74 60.71
N VAL A 511 1.88 -11.26 61.31
CA VAL A 511 0.65 -10.87 60.61
C VAL A 511 0.32 -9.43 60.97
N PRO A 512 0.05 -8.56 59.98
CA PRO A 512 -0.40 -7.20 60.27
C PRO A 512 -1.78 -7.21 60.94
N VAL A 513 -2.07 -6.16 61.69
CA VAL A 513 -3.46 -5.83 62.06
C VAL A 513 -4.30 -5.58 60.80
N ALA A 514 -5.61 -5.79 60.90
CA ALA A 514 -6.51 -5.53 59.78
C ALA A 514 -6.54 -4.00 59.48
N PRO A 515 -6.50 -3.57 58.20
CA PRO A 515 -6.54 -2.15 57.83
C PRO A 515 -7.68 -1.35 58.49
N GLU A 516 -8.86 -1.96 58.61
CA GLU A 516 -10.05 -1.38 59.25
C GLU A 516 -9.89 -1.10 60.75
N HIS A 517 -8.93 -1.76 61.43
CA HIS A 517 -8.61 -1.53 62.84
C HIS A 517 -7.64 -0.36 63.04
N VAL A 518 -7.14 0.25 61.96
CA VAL A 518 -6.14 1.32 62.01
C VAL A 518 -6.74 2.62 61.46
N GLN A 519 -6.57 3.69 62.24
CA GLN A 519 -6.99 5.02 61.87
C GLN A 519 -5.80 5.97 61.88
N VAL A 520 -5.67 6.75 60.81
CA VAL A 520 -4.53 7.65 60.57
C VAL A 520 -4.97 9.09 60.74
N PHE A 521 -4.27 9.84 61.59
CA PHE A 521 -4.52 11.27 61.80
C PHE A 521 -3.29 12.11 61.47
N LEU A 522 -3.49 13.17 60.69
CA LEU A 522 -2.46 14.11 60.26
C LEU A 522 -2.83 15.55 60.64
N GLY A 523 -1.82 16.40 60.85
CA GLY A 523 -2.02 17.78 61.31
C GLY A 523 -2.47 17.87 62.77
N VAL A 524 -2.30 16.80 63.55
CA VAL A 524 -2.64 16.74 64.98
C VAL A 524 -1.48 17.28 65.82
N LEU A 525 -1.77 18.17 66.76
CA LEU A 525 -0.85 18.51 67.85
C LEU A 525 -1.36 18.00 69.20
N ASN A 526 -2.65 18.17 69.45
CA ASN A 526 -3.32 17.73 70.66
C ASN A 526 -4.17 16.49 70.34
N THR A 527 -3.91 15.36 70.99
CA THR A 527 -4.62 14.10 70.77
C THR A 527 -6.10 14.16 71.20
N GLN A 528 -6.50 15.14 72.00
CA GLN A 528 -7.89 15.41 72.37
C GLN A 528 -8.66 16.14 71.27
N ASP A 529 -7.97 16.87 70.39
CA ASP A 529 -8.57 17.71 69.34
C ASP A 529 -8.66 17.00 67.98
N LYS A 530 -8.98 15.69 67.98
CA LYS A 530 -9.04 14.87 66.74
C LYS A 530 -9.98 15.42 65.67
N ARG A 531 -10.99 16.22 66.05
CA ARG A 531 -11.97 16.83 65.12
C ARG A 531 -11.37 17.87 64.17
N LEU A 532 -10.24 18.47 64.53
CA LEU A 532 -9.56 19.48 63.70
C LEU A 532 -8.46 18.89 62.81
N SER A 533 -8.33 17.57 62.82
CA SER A 533 -7.27 16.86 62.10
C SER A 533 -7.77 16.17 60.84
N THR A 534 -6.86 15.94 59.89
CA THR A 534 -7.16 15.18 58.68
C THR A 534 -7.13 13.69 59.02
N GLN A 535 -8.30 13.08 59.06
CA GLN A 535 -8.48 11.66 59.30
C GLN A 535 -8.49 10.88 57.97
N ARG A 536 -7.78 9.75 57.91
CA ARG A 536 -7.77 8.83 56.78
C ARG A 536 -7.88 7.38 57.22
N SER A 537 -8.64 6.61 56.44
CA SER A 537 -8.70 5.15 56.56
C SER A 537 -7.51 4.51 55.85
N VAL A 538 -7.18 3.29 56.24
CA VAL A 538 -6.08 2.52 55.65
C VAL A 538 -6.60 1.60 54.55
N ASP A 539 -5.96 1.64 53.38
CA ASP A 539 -6.19 0.72 52.25
C ASP A 539 -5.38 -0.57 52.43
N THR A 540 -4.10 -0.43 52.76
CA THR A 540 -3.18 -1.57 52.84
C THR A 540 -2.09 -1.32 53.88
N ILE A 541 -1.74 -2.36 54.63
CA ILE A 541 -0.62 -2.39 55.57
C ILE A 541 0.42 -3.37 55.05
N VAL A 542 1.67 -2.93 54.93
CA VAL A 542 2.80 -3.74 54.46
C VAL A 542 3.88 -3.75 55.53
N LEU A 543 4.01 -4.85 56.26
CA LEU A 543 5.15 -5.10 57.14
C LEU A 543 6.36 -5.51 56.30
N HIS A 544 7.58 -5.18 56.73
CA HIS A 544 8.76 -5.71 56.08
C HIS A 544 8.78 -7.25 56.17
N PRO A 545 9.03 -7.98 55.07
CA PRO A 545 8.92 -9.44 55.04
C PRO A 545 9.88 -10.14 56.01
N ASP A 546 11.04 -9.54 56.25
CA ASP A 546 12.07 -10.09 57.16
C ASP A 546 11.95 -9.59 58.61
N PHE A 547 10.82 -8.97 59.00
CA PHE A 547 10.63 -8.49 60.37
C PHE A 547 10.67 -9.64 61.38
N GLN A 548 11.52 -9.52 62.41
CA GLN A 548 11.71 -10.53 63.44
C GLN A 548 11.17 -10.01 64.79
N PRO A 549 10.04 -10.55 65.30
CA PRO A 549 9.41 -10.04 66.52
C PRO A 549 10.23 -10.32 67.80
N ASP A 550 11.13 -11.30 67.78
CA ASP A 550 11.91 -11.69 68.96
C ASP A 550 13.07 -10.72 69.27
N ASN A 551 13.61 -10.05 68.24
CA ASN A 551 14.76 -9.14 68.38
C ASN A 551 14.55 -7.78 67.69
N TYR A 552 13.36 -7.54 67.13
CA TYR A 552 12.97 -6.33 66.42
C TYR A 552 13.84 -5.99 65.20
N ASN A 553 14.55 -6.97 64.62
CA ASN A 553 15.29 -6.74 63.39
C ASN A 553 14.33 -6.52 62.21
N ASN A 554 14.68 -5.59 61.32
CA ASN A 554 13.83 -5.15 60.20
C ASN A 554 12.47 -4.59 60.63
N ASP A 555 12.44 -3.85 61.74
CA ASP A 555 11.23 -3.23 62.29
C ASP A 555 10.81 -1.98 61.51
N ILE A 556 10.19 -2.19 60.35
CA ILE A 556 9.73 -1.14 59.43
C ILE A 556 8.46 -1.60 58.69
N ALA A 557 7.52 -0.68 58.49
CA ALA A 557 6.26 -0.91 57.80
C ALA A 557 5.79 0.32 57.02
N MET A 558 4.94 0.07 56.03
CA MET A 558 4.31 1.08 55.19
C MET A 558 2.79 0.96 55.28
N VAL A 559 2.11 2.10 55.38
CA VAL A 559 0.66 2.21 55.41
C VAL A 559 0.21 3.02 54.20
N LYS A 560 -0.64 2.43 53.37
CA LYS A 560 -1.27 3.09 52.23
C LYS A 560 -2.64 3.64 52.66
N LEU A 561 -2.87 4.92 52.43
CA LEU A 561 -4.15 5.59 52.73
C LEU A 561 -5.15 5.28 51.62
N SER A 562 -6.42 5.10 51.99
CA SER A 562 -7.52 4.89 51.02
C SER A 562 -7.76 6.09 50.12
N GLN A 563 -7.47 7.29 50.62
CA GLN A 563 -7.56 8.54 49.88
C GLN A 563 -6.33 9.40 50.19
N GLY A 564 -5.82 10.09 49.16
CA GLY A 564 -4.75 11.06 49.32
C GLY A 564 -5.10 12.19 50.30
N VAL A 565 -4.08 12.76 50.93
CA VAL A 565 -4.18 14.00 51.69
C VAL A 565 -3.76 15.18 50.81
N GLU A 566 -4.44 16.30 50.98
CA GLU A 566 -3.99 17.57 50.43
C GLU A 566 -2.86 18.12 51.30
N PHE A 567 -1.86 18.72 50.67
CA PHE A 567 -0.74 19.32 51.38
C PHE A 567 -1.02 20.77 51.70
N ASP A 568 -0.78 21.16 52.95
CA ASP A 568 -0.98 22.51 53.47
C ASP A 568 0.18 22.91 54.40
N ASP A 569 0.00 23.90 55.27
CA ASP A 569 1.04 24.33 56.20
C ASP A 569 1.31 23.35 57.36
N VAL A 570 0.41 22.41 57.65
CA VAL A 570 0.51 21.45 58.76
C VAL A 570 0.58 19.99 58.32
N ILE A 571 0.38 19.70 57.02
CA ILE A 571 0.47 18.38 56.39
C ILE A 571 1.40 18.44 55.18
N ARG A 572 2.60 17.89 55.30
CA ARG A 572 3.62 17.79 54.23
C ARG A 572 4.49 16.57 54.42
N PRO A 573 4.99 15.94 53.34
CA PRO A 573 5.80 14.74 53.48
C PRO A 573 7.22 15.06 53.97
N VAL A 574 7.85 14.13 54.68
CA VAL A 574 9.30 14.12 54.96
C VAL A 574 10.05 13.49 53.79
N CYS A 575 11.30 13.87 53.57
CA CYS A 575 12.11 13.22 52.56
C CYS A 575 12.64 11.86 53.03
N LEU A 576 12.80 10.94 52.08
CA LEU A 576 13.60 9.74 52.32
C LEU A 576 15.10 10.08 52.33
N PRO A 577 15.92 9.31 53.07
CA PRO A 577 17.37 9.42 52.96
C PRO A 577 17.81 9.10 51.54
N MET A 578 18.95 9.65 51.14
CA MET A 578 19.61 9.13 49.95
C MET A 578 20.03 7.67 50.17
N PRO A 579 19.94 6.82 49.13
CA PRO A 579 20.58 5.51 49.17
C PRO A 579 22.08 5.70 49.45
N ASN A 580 22.65 4.91 50.37
CA ASN A 580 24.08 4.97 50.63
C ASN A 580 24.84 4.67 49.32
N MET A 581 25.63 5.62 48.83
CA MET A 581 26.57 5.35 47.75
C MET A 581 27.68 4.44 48.30
N ARG A 582 28.16 3.50 47.49
CA ARG A 582 29.32 2.67 47.86
C ARG A 582 30.47 3.65 48.19
N ASP A 583 31.06 3.49 49.37
CA ASP A 583 32.15 4.29 49.96
C ASP A 583 31.78 5.47 50.88
N GLU A 584 30.50 5.79 51.10
CA GLU A 584 30.12 6.77 52.14
C GLU A 584 29.87 6.13 53.53
N PRO A 585 30.23 6.82 54.64
CA PRO A 585 29.98 6.33 55.98
C PRO A 585 28.46 6.19 56.24
N PRO A 586 28.02 5.14 56.96
CA PRO A 586 26.60 4.90 57.19
C PRO A 586 25.95 6.05 57.94
N LEU A 587 24.91 6.65 57.33
CA LEU A 587 24.07 7.66 57.97
C LEU A 587 23.08 7.01 58.96
N PRO A 588 22.78 7.65 60.10
CA PRO A 588 23.38 8.90 60.59
C PRO A 588 24.75 8.70 61.26
N SER A 589 25.61 9.72 61.23
CA SER A 589 26.95 9.68 61.81
C SER A 589 26.93 9.84 63.35
N PRO A 590 27.86 9.20 64.10
CA PRO A 590 27.94 9.37 65.54
C PRO A 590 28.11 10.84 65.95
N ASN A 591 27.50 11.23 67.07
CA ASN A 591 27.43 12.59 67.63
C ASN A 591 26.64 13.61 66.80
N SER A 592 26.13 13.24 65.62
CA SER A 592 25.17 14.08 64.91
C SER A 592 23.87 14.17 65.69
N LEU A 593 23.15 15.29 65.55
CA LEU A 593 21.92 15.54 66.31
C LEU A 593 20.70 15.39 65.40
N GLY A 594 19.80 14.48 65.77
CA GLY A 594 18.47 14.39 65.16
C GLY A 594 17.38 14.80 66.11
N VAL A 595 16.18 14.91 65.56
CA VAL A 595 14.97 15.31 66.28
C VAL A 595 13.95 14.19 66.16
N VAL A 596 13.30 13.88 67.28
CA VAL A 596 12.17 12.96 67.34
C VAL A 596 10.99 13.72 67.92
N ALA A 597 9.80 13.50 67.36
CA ALA A 597 8.54 14.02 67.86
C ALA A 597 7.55 12.89 68.11
N GLY A 598 6.77 13.00 69.19
CA GLY A 598 5.80 11.99 69.58
C GLY A 598 5.00 12.38 70.83
N TRP A 599 4.07 11.50 71.21
CA TRP A 599 3.12 11.68 72.32
C TRP A 599 3.44 10.75 73.51
N GLY A 600 4.68 10.26 73.59
CA GLY A 600 5.11 9.33 74.63
C GLY A 600 5.06 9.86 76.08
N ILE A 601 5.32 8.96 77.03
CA ILE A 601 5.28 9.21 78.49
C ILE A 601 6.22 10.36 78.89
N SER A 602 5.71 11.35 79.64
CA SER A 602 6.43 12.60 79.93
C SER A 602 6.95 12.76 81.38
N THR A 603 6.59 11.91 82.36
CA THR A 603 7.12 12.04 83.75
C THR A 603 7.26 10.71 84.52
N PRO A 604 8.33 10.53 85.32
CA PRO A 604 8.56 9.31 86.12
C PRO A 604 8.21 9.46 87.63
N ASN A 605 7.26 10.32 88.03
CA ASN A 605 7.00 10.57 89.45
C ASN A 605 5.52 10.57 89.81
N THR A 606 4.97 9.41 90.20
CA THR A 606 3.94 9.28 91.25
C THR A 606 3.93 7.84 91.78
N SER A 607 4.07 7.71 93.10
CA SER A 607 3.99 6.46 93.85
C SER A 607 2.53 5.99 93.98
N SER A 608 1.96 5.51 92.89
CA SER A 608 0.71 4.74 92.90
C SER A 608 0.69 3.81 91.69
N SER A 609 0.45 2.53 91.94
CA SER A 609 0.59 1.40 91.02
C SER A 609 -0.42 1.33 89.87
N ASP A 610 -1.05 2.44 89.45
CA ASP A 610 -2.02 2.42 88.35
C ASP A 610 -1.96 3.72 87.52
N LEU A 611 -1.71 3.57 86.21
CA LEU A 611 -1.72 4.54 85.09
C LEU A 611 -0.42 5.31 84.78
N ARG A 612 0.36 4.76 83.84
CA ARG A 612 1.41 5.47 83.07
C ARG A 612 0.75 6.53 82.17
N LEU A 613 0.93 7.82 82.47
CA LEU A 613 0.29 8.93 81.74
C LEU A 613 1.10 9.35 80.49
N THR A 614 0.47 9.30 79.32
CA THR A 614 1.01 9.79 78.03
C THR A 614 0.71 11.28 77.84
N SER A 615 1.48 12.01 77.02
CA SER A 615 1.25 13.44 76.77
C SER A 615 0.14 13.66 75.75
N ASP A 616 -0.84 14.51 76.05
CA ASP A 616 -1.87 14.91 75.08
C ASP A 616 -1.30 15.80 73.95
N LEU A 617 -0.26 16.59 74.26
CA LEU A 617 0.40 17.49 73.31
C LEU A 617 1.62 16.83 72.68
N LEU A 618 1.80 17.03 71.37
CA LEU A 618 2.98 16.57 70.62
C LEU A 618 4.23 17.22 71.22
N GLN A 619 5.15 16.40 71.72
CA GLN A 619 6.44 16.84 72.21
C GLN A 619 7.53 16.50 71.20
N TYR A 620 8.65 17.19 71.29
CA TYR A 620 9.85 16.85 70.54
C TYR A 620 11.12 16.97 71.39
N VAL A 621 12.13 16.19 71.03
CA VAL A 621 13.44 16.17 71.68
C VAL A 621 14.56 16.08 70.65
N LYS A 622 15.69 16.73 70.93
CA LYS A 622 16.91 16.64 70.12
C LYS A 622 17.89 15.67 70.78
N LEU A 623 18.25 14.60 70.07
CA LEU A 623 19.06 13.50 70.59
C LEU A 623 20.34 13.31 69.75
N PRO A 624 21.51 13.09 70.40
CA PRO A 624 22.73 12.73 69.69
C PRO A 624 22.71 11.25 69.30
N VAL A 625 23.21 10.96 68.10
CA VAL A 625 23.45 9.59 67.64
C VAL A 625 24.63 9.01 68.40
N VAL A 626 24.44 7.82 68.97
CA VAL A 626 25.45 7.07 69.71
C VAL A 626 26.24 6.21 68.74
N SER A 627 27.54 6.03 68.98
CA SER A 627 28.35 5.12 68.16
C SER A 627 27.83 3.69 68.26
N GLN A 628 27.93 2.93 67.16
CA GLN A 628 27.44 1.55 67.10
C GLN A 628 28.08 0.66 68.19
N ASP A 629 29.37 0.86 68.45
CA ASP A 629 30.12 0.07 69.44
C ASP A 629 29.67 0.36 70.87
N GLU A 630 29.42 1.62 71.23
CA GLU A 630 28.89 1.97 72.56
C GLU A 630 27.46 1.45 72.72
N CYS A 631 26.61 1.56 71.70
CA CYS A 631 25.26 1.03 71.81
C CYS A 631 25.24 -0.49 71.98
N ARG A 632 26.02 -1.23 71.17
CA ARG A 632 26.13 -2.69 71.28
C ARG A 632 26.69 -3.10 72.64
N SER A 633 27.75 -2.43 73.11
CA SER A 633 28.37 -2.71 74.41
C SER A 633 27.41 -2.44 75.56
N SER A 634 26.61 -1.38 75.45
CA SER A 634 25.61 -1.03 76.43
C SER A 634 24.56 -2.14 76.60
N TYR A 635 23.95 -2.59 75.50
CA TYR A 635 22.91 -3.63 75.58
C TYR A 635 23.45 -5.04 75.85
N ALA A 636 24.64 -5.39 75.33
CA ALA A 636 25.30 -6.66 75.61
C ALA A 636 25.63 -6.85 77.10
N SER A 637 25.91 -5.75 77.83
CA SER A 637 26.16 -5.80 79.27
C SER A 637 24.91 -6.09 80.12
N ARG A 638 23.71 -5.99 79.54
CA ARG A 638 22.43 -6.13 80.26
C ARG A 638 21.76 -7.48 80.04
N SER A 639 21.67 -7.93 78.78
CA SER A 639 21.09 -9.24 78.45
C SER A 639 21.60 -9.76 77.12
N VAL A 640 21.75 -11.08 77.03
CA VAL A 640 22.09 -11.80 75.78
C VAL A 640 20.95 -11.71 74.75
N SER A 641 19.72 -11.42 75.18
CA SER A 641 18.55 -11.29 74.31
C SER A 641 18.52 -10.00 73.48
N TYR A 642 19.25 -8.96 73.89
CA TYR A 642 19.27 -7.66 73.19
C TYR A 642 20.41 -7.62 72.18
N ASN A 643 20.10 -7.88 70.90
CA ASN A 643 21.08 -7.89 69.82
C ASN A 643 20.96 -6.67 68.90
N ILE A 644 21.91 -5.73 69.01
CA ILE A 644 21.99 -4.55 68.14
C ILE A 644 22.57 -4.93 66.76
N THR A 645 21.72 -4.97 65.74
CA THR A 645 22.10 -5.33 64.36
C THR A 645 22.63 -4.13 63.56
N HIS A 646 23.16 -4.37 62.36
CA HIS A 646 23.60 -3.30 61.44
C HIS A 646 22.43 -2.48 60.86
N ASN A 647 21.21 -3.02 60.92
CA ASN A 647 19.98 -2.36 60.53
C ASN A 647 19.43 -1.41 61.61
N MET A 648 20.15 -1.27 62.72
CA MET A 648 19.79 -0.41 63.84
C MET A 648 20.88 0.63 64.09
N PHE A 649 20.47 1.76 64.67
CA PHE A 649 21.37 2.70 65.35
C PHE A 649 20.71 3.18 66.64
N CYS A 650 21.47 3.85 67.49
CA CYS A 650 20.95 4.32 68.78
C CYS A 650 21.14 5.82 68.91
N ALA A 651 20.23 6.46 69.64
CA ALA A 651 20.33 7.88 69.95
C ALA A 651 19.92 8.12 71.40
N GLY A 652 20.63 9.00 72.10
CA GLY A 652 20.41 9.25 73.52
C GLY A 652 21.64 9.81 74.21
N PHE A 653 21.46 10.34 75.41
CA PHE A 653 22.57 10.88 76.21
C PHE A 653 23.15 9.82 77.14
N PHE A 654 24.48 9.79 77.30
CA PHE A 654 25.18 8.82 78.15
C PHE A 654 24.68 8.82 79.61
N GLU A 655 24.50 10.00 80.20
CA GLU A 655 24.03 10.19 81.58
C GLU A 655 22.54 9.80 81.76
N GLY A 656 21.82 9.54 80.68
CA GLY A 656 20.36 9.42 80.69
C GLY A 656 19.65 10.78 80.80
N GLY A 657 18.47 10.77 81.41
CA GLY A 657 17.55 11.88 81.63
C GLY A 657 16.67 12.27 80.45
N ARG A 658 16.98 11.80 79.23
CA ARG A 658 16.23 12.12 78.00
C ARG A 658 16.32 10.95 77.03
N ASP A 659 15.18 10.36 76.72
CA ASP A 659 15.10 9.28 75.74
C ASP A 659 13.68 9.26 75.12
N THR A 660 13.53 8.55 74.01
CA THR A 660 12.20 8.23 73.45
C THR A 660 11.53 7.16 74.30
N CYS A 661 10.27 7.38 74.69
CA CYS A 661 9.57 6.49 75.63
C CYS A 661 8.36 5.81 74.97
N LEU A 662 7.66 4.96 75.73
CA LEU A 662 6.41 4.34 75.30
C LEU A 662 5.43 5.41 74.77
N GLY A 663 4.94 5.21 73.53
CA GLY A 663 4.07 6.15 72.80
C GLY A 663 4.75 6.91 71.65
N ASP A 664 6.08 6.84 71.54
CA ASP A 664 6.83 7.36 70.39
C ASP A 664 7.11 6.27 69.33
N SER A 665 6.69 5.02 69.59
CA SER A 665 6.89 3.85 68.73
C SER A 665 6.50 4.11 67.27
N GLY A 666 7.41 3.84 66.34
CA GLY A 666 7.24 4.11 64.91
C GLY A 666 7.43 5.57 64.49
N GLY A 667 7.64 6.48 65.44
CA GLY A 667 7.94 7.89 65.18
C GLY A 667 9.27 8.08 64.46
N ALA A 668 9.36 9.16 63.68
CA ALA A 668 10.53 9.42 62.84
C ALA A 668 11.64 10.16 63.59
N PHE A 669 12.85 9.61 63.51
CA PHE A 669 14.09 10.33 63.78
C PHE A 669 14.51 11.07 62.52
N VAL A 670 14.36 12.39 62.54
CA VAL A 670 14.62 13.24 61.38
C VAL A 670 15.86 14.11 61.58
N MET A 671 16.57 14.34 60.48
CA MET A 671 17.74 15.23 60.44
C MET A 671 17.59 16.18 59.25
N GLU A 672 18.10 17.41 59.42
CA GLU A 672 18.18 18.38 58.35
C GLU A 672 19.44 18.16 57.51
N ASP A 673 19.26 17.98 56.22
CA ASP A 673 20.33 18.08 55.23
C ASP A 673 20.63 19.56 55.01
N GLU A 674 21.74 20.05 55.58
CA GLU A 674 22.15 21.45 55.49
C GLU A 674 22.43 21.90 54.05
N VAL A 675 22.81 20.98 53.14
CA VAL A 675 23.10 21.29 51.74
C VAL A 675 21.80 21.53 50.97
N ARG A 676 20.80 20.67 51.16
CA ARG A 676 19.53 20.74 50.43
C ARG A 676 18.45 21.55 51.13
N GLN A 677 18.68 21.90 52.39
CA GLN A 677 17.71 22.56 53.26
C GLN A 677 16.40 21.76 53.28
N ARG A 678 16.52 20.45 53.57
CA ARG A 678 15.41 19.49 53.64
C ARG A 678 15.59 18.53 54.80
N TRP A 679 14.50 18.22 55.47
CA TRP A 679 14.42 17.23 56.54
C TRP A 679 14.18 15.85 55.95
N ALA A 680 14.99 14.89 56.38
CA ALA A 680 14.90 13.49 55.97
C ALA A 680 14.71 12.57 57.18
N VAL A 681 13.94 11.50 57.00
CA VAL A 681 13.76 10.46 58.02
C VAL A 681 14.91 9.46 57.95
N LEU A 682 15.75 9.42 59.00
CA LEU A 682 16.90 8.52 59.07
C LEU A 682 16.66 7.33 59.98
N GLY A 683 15.74 7.46 60.93
CA GLY A 683 15.38 6.39 61.85
C GLY A 683 13.89 6.30 62.15
N LEU A 684 13.47 5.14 62.62
CA LEU A 684 12.15 4.91 63.20
C LEU A 684 12.32 4.36 64.61
N VAL A 685 11.62 4.92 65.59
CA VAL A 685 11.66 4.45 66.98
C VAL A 685 11.20 2.99 67.04
N SER A 686 12.08 2.09 67.44
CA SER A 686 11.83 0.65 67.45
C SER A 686 11.64 0.12 68.87
N TRP A 687 12.67 0.19 69.72
CA TRP A 687 12.61 -0.29 71.10
C TRP A 687 13.64 0.41 72.00
N GLY A 688 13.56 0.14 73.31
CA GLY A 688 14.49 0.65 74.33
C GLY A 688 14.65 -0.34 75.49
N GLY A 689 15.58 -0.06 76.40
CA GLY A 689 15.83 -0.90 77.57
C GLY A 689 14.62 -1.01 78.52
N PRO A 690 14.53 -2.08 79.33
CA PRO A 690 13.44 -2.29 80.28
C PRO A 690 13.49 -1.36 81.50
N GLU A 691 14.61 -0.65 81.72
CA GLU A 691 14.76 0.35 82.77
C GLU A 691 13.96 1.64 82.47
N ASP A 692 13.81 2.50 83.48
CA ASP A 692 13.07 3.75 83.31
C ASP A 692 13.65 4.59 82.15
N CYS A 693 12.75 5.19 81.37
CA CYS A 693 13.11 6.01 80.23
C CYS A 693 14.07 7.14 80.66
N GLY A 694 15.22 7.25 80.00
CA GLY A 694 16.30 8.14 80.44
C GLY A 694 17.18 7.57 81.57
N SER A 695 17.26 6.26 81.72
CA SER A 695 18.29 5.65 82.57
C SER A 695 19.69 5.82 81.98
N GLN A 696 20.71 5.83 82.84
CA GLN A 696 22.10 5.96 82.41
C GLN A 696 22.48 4.83 81.45
N ARG A 697 23.09 5.20 80.32
CA ARG A 697 23.46 4.31 79.20
C ARG A 697 22.30 3.48 78.63
N VAL A 698 21.04 3.87 78.83
CA VAL A 698 19.91 3.27 78.10
C VAL A 698 19.59 4.23 76.96
N TYR A 699 19.79 3.75 75.73
CA TYR A 699 19.64 4.55 74.51
C TYR A 699 18.45 4.01 73.70
N GLY A 700 17.58 4.88 73.17
CA GLY A 700 16.58 4.48 72.20
C GLY A 700 17.21 3.84 70.97
N VAL A 701 16.65 2.71 70.53
CA VAL A 701 17.08 1.95 69.35
C VAL A 701 16.14 2.25 68.20
N TYR A 702 16.72 2.58 67.05
CA TYR A 702 16.02 3.03 65.87
C TYR A 702 16.32 2.13 64.68
N THR A 703 15.30 1.80 63.88
CA THR A 703 15.48 1.16 62.58
C THR A 703 16.16 2.13 61.62
N ARG A 704 17.27 1.72 61.00
CA ARG A 704 18.06 2.54 60.07
C ARG A 704 17.38 2.60 58.69
N VAL A 705 16.64 3.68 58.42
CA VAL A 705 15.80 3.80 57.21
C VAL A 705 16.61 3.77 55.91
N SER A 706 17.86 4.24 55.93
CA SER A 706 18.75 4.20 54.75
C SER A 706 18.98 2.79 54.19
N ASN A 707 18.87 1.74 55.01
CA ASN A 707 19.00 0.34 54.57
C ASN A 707 17.73 -0.19 53.86
N TYR A 708 16.61 0.54 53.93
CA TYR A 708 15.31 0.10 53.40
C TYR A 708 14.74 1.01 52.31
N VAL A 709 15.49 2.03 51.88
CA VAL A 709 15.03 3.00 50.86
C VAL A 709 14.58 2.30 49.58
N ASP A 710 15.31 1.28 49.11
CA ASP A 710 14.95 0.53 47.90
C ASP A 710 13.65 -0.27 48.06
N TRP A 711 13.38 -0.80 49.26
CA TRP A 711 12.12 -1.46 49.57
C TRP A 711 10.95 -0.45 49.60
N ILE A 712 11.17 0.71 50.23
CA ILE A 712 10.18 1.80 50.29
C ILE A 712 9.87 2.32 48.88
N GLN A 713 10.89 2.59 48.06
CA GLN A 713 10.72 3.14 46.71
C GLN A 713 9.96 2.17 45.79
N ARG A 714 10.18 0.85 45.91
CA ARG A 714 9.41 -0.14 45.17
C ARG A 714 7.92 -0.04 45.47
N LEU A 715 7.56 0.11 46.75
CA LEU A 715 6.16 0.28 47.17
C LEU A 715 5.56 1.59 46.64
N LEU A 716 6.31 2.70 46.72
CA LEU A 716 5.88 4.00 46.19
C LEU A 716 5.64 3.99 44.67
N ARG A 717 6.43 3.23 43.89
CA ARG A 717 6.30 3.11 42.42
C ARG A 717 5.25 2.09 41.98
N SER A 718 4.95 1.09 42.79
CA SER A 718 3.95 0.04 42.49
C SER A 718 2.49 0.51 42.61
N ALA A 719 2.26 1.74 43.07
CA ALA A 719 0.94 2.35 43.05
C ALA A 719 0.58 2.71 41.60
N PRO A 720 -0.60 2.28 41.07
CA PRO A 720 -1.01 2.68 39.74
C PRO A 720 -1.04 4.20 39.66
N GLN A 721 -0.22 4.75 38.76
CA GLN A 721 -0.37 6.10 38.26
C GLN A 721 -1.72 6.12 37.53
N TRP A 722 -2.76 6.63 38.20
CA TRP A 722 -3.99 7.02 37.53
C TRP A 722 -3.73 8.33 36.79
#